data_AF-A0A317LTE6-F1
#
_entry.id   AF-A0A317LTE6-F1
#
_cell.length_a   1.000
_cell.length_b   1.000
_cell.length_c   1.000
_cell.angle_alpha   90.00
_cell.angle_beta   90.00
_cell.angle_gamma   90.00
#
_symmetry.space_group_name_H-M   'P 1'
#
loop_
_entity.id
_entity.type
_entity.pdbx_description
1 polymer ?
#
loop_
_entity_poly.entity_id
_entity_poly.type
_entity_poly.pdbx_seq_one_letter_code
_entity_poly.pdbx_strand_id
1 'polypeptide(L)'
;MKTEHDLFMESTLPVESEYSSAAYRQILQQFPVSLVENGKYLKVNQRQHKDGWVFYISVVVTEVESLIRRIVPYLVDRHLSFDVAKSPAVVRALSAGFFGHEMIGKIVVIYPDAVSVADLAPALCELTEGVKGSIIPTAFQLKGVVHANFAAGDIEITEHEQNTAVNSDYTTTGQNNLVKRQLAWPFGTITPPVVRKSPKIIARRYLIDKTLKNDAKGRVLKVLDLKTLRFCVIKEGIRYMSYDYAGRDVTDRLRWQFEMHNTLHRIISAPGARDLFEEAGNWYLVIDFKKGIPFSQFIDEIYANRHCAALSSDKWERLINGLKSILTQLSKLHSNGYIFRDVNPRNFLIDNSGAITCIDFELTYQGETGKPSPPFELGTPGYMSPEQEAGAHPTIHQDIYGVGGLMIRCLTGLSPMVFDLSDVDALCCQLNFHMGPQQANLVSQCFSFTTEERPPLPNIIASLDTWPNNYFNPKLFELGVPDRNQIRSTVQDAIKGLANPKLLNQEHLWVSKSFNTDKNLSNEVVQTDIKDNLYDGIGGIIYLLMDAKSLGFDLTPCKGILEANFNHVFNNYINGAFSGNDGLFHGKQGITLLALKALKLEWTSPIPGILSAIRKSTEQQFANNSLSSGTTGLGLALIEISKYVKEDWPGNILNAITDELIEKQCKNGSWKIYTRIGTNSKNIDIGFFTGISGIIYFLFKVYEYSQHTLILSSAMKGLNYLIRHERQLFGEASKLWGGSGSAGVAIPFIQGYAITGDLLLQRQIDKLLRRIPHRINSPHLGFSDGITGMGEVYLQAHKVLGIEEWKERADWITNYILHRAIRDPTGGLHWATDTSGLFSAGLMSGNGAVIHYLLKYLEPNELNFPIF
;
A
#
# COMPACT_ATOMS: atom_id res chain seq x y z
N MET A 1 31.81 16.89 3.49
CA MET A 1 31.89 15.58 2.82
C MET A 1 30.81 14.70 3.42
N LYS A 2 29.64 14.62 2.77
CA LYS A 2 28.65 13.59 3.09
C LYS A 2 29.17 12.28 2.47
N THR A 3 29.19 11.20 3.24
CA THR A 3 29.61 9.88 2.79
C THR A 3 28.59 9.31 1.79
N GLU A 4 29.08 8.65 0.75
CA GLU A 4 28.34 8.11 -0.42
C GLU A 4 27.21 7.10 -0.10
N HIS A 5 26.89 6.88 1.18
CA HIS A 5 25.90 5.92 1.69
C HIS A 5 24.52 6.55 1.97
N ASP A 6 24.42 7.88 2.10
CA ASP A 6 23.16 8.58 2.44
C ASP A 6 22.14 8.64 1.29
N LEU A 7 22.57 8.38 0.04
CA LEU A 7 21.72 8.47 -1.16
C LEU A 7 20.75 7.28 -1.33
N PHE A 8 20.96 6.17 -0.62
CA PHE A 8 20.19 4.93 -0.79
C PHE A 8 18.86 4.92 0.00
N MET A 9 18.63 5.90 0.89
CA MET A 9 17.63 5.80 1.96
C MET A 9 16.35 6.63 1.77
N GLU A 10 16.25 7.49 0.74
CA GLU A 10 15.09 8.35 0.45
C GLU A 10 14.05 7.69 -0.48
N SER A 11 13.61 6.47 -0.18
CA SER A 11 12.61 5.78 -1.00
C SER A 11 11.18 6.23 -0.67
N THR A 12 10.72 7.29 -1.34
CA THR A 12 9.32 7.50 -1.82
C THR A 12 9.13 8.86 -2.50
N LEU A 13 10.10 9.75 -2.40
CA LEU A 13 10.14 11.00 -3.14
C LEU A 13 11.42 10.99 -3.99
N PRO A 14 11.38 11.48 -5.24
CA PRO A 14 12.60 11.57 -6.06
C PRO A 14 13.65 12.36 -5.30
N VAL A 15 14.83 11.75 -5.11
CA VAL A 15 16.00 12.22 -4.34
C VAL A 15 16.13 13.75 -4.36
N GLU A 16 16.42 14.31 -3.18
CA GLU A 16 16.83 15.71 -3.04
C GLU A 16 18.12 15.94 -3.85
N SER A 17 18.00 16.37 -5.11
CA SER A 17 19.11 17.04 -5.78
C SER A 17 19.50 18.28 -4.99
N GLU A 18 20.76 18.73 -5.09
CA GLU A 18 21.37 19.86 -4.35
C GLU A 18 20.62 21.22 -4.45
N TYR A 19 19.47 21.27 -5.11
CA TYR A 19 18.48 22.34 -5.03
C TYR A 19 17.68 22.25 -3.73
N SER A 20 18.33 22.71 -2.67
CA SER A 20 17.91 22.80 -1.27
C SER A 20 16.39 22.95 -1.02
N SER A 21 15.82 22.02 -0.25
CA SER A 21 14.52 22.14 0.42
C SER A 21 14.40 23.39 1.32
N ALA A 22 15.50 24.05 1.65
CA ALA A 22 15.50 25.29 2.41
C ALA A 22 15.02 26.50 1.60
N ALA A 23 15.05 26.46 0.26
CA ALA A 23 14.76 27.65 -0.57
C ALA A 23 13.34 28.19 -0.35
N TYR A 24 12.31 27.33 -0.37
CA TYR A 24 10.92 27.80 -0.26
C TYR A 24 10.61 28.36 1.13
N ARG A 25 11.09 27.69 2.19
CA ARG A 25 10.95 28.13 3.57
C ARG A 25 11.67 29.45 3.81
N GLN A 26 12.91 29.59 3.32
CA GLN A 26 13.70 30.81 3.45
C GLN A 26 13.02 32.00 2.75
N ILE A 27 12.41 31.77 1.57
CA ILE A 27 11.64 32.81 0.87
C ILE A 27 10.45 33.26 1.73
N LEU A 28 9.67 32.31 2.28
CA LEU A 28 8.51 32.63 3.11
C LEU A 28 8.89 33.35 4.41
N GLN A 29 10.03 33.02 5.01
CA GLN A 29 10.55 33.67 6.22
C GLN A 29 10.98 35.13 6.01
N GLN A 30 11.09 35.61 4.76
CA GLN A 30 11.33 37.03 4.48
C GLN A 30 10.08 37.91 4.71
N PHE A 31 8.91 37.29 4.91
CA PHE A 31 7.65 37.96 5.14
C PHE A 31 7.18 37.82 6.60
N PRO A 32 6.40 38.77 7.13
CA PRO A 32 5.90 38.73 8.51
C PRO A 32 4.73 37.74 8.64
N VAL A 33 5.02 36.43 8.55
CA VAL A 33 4.02 35.36 8.54
C VAL A 33 4.29 34.29 9.60
N SER A 34 3.22 33.67 10.11
CA SER A 34 3.36 32.44 10.91
C SER A 34 3.47 31.24 9.99
N LEU A 35 4.54 30.45 10.14
CA LEU A 35 4.84 29.29 9.29
C LEU A 35 4.81 28.01 10.11
N VAL A 36 3.98 27.04 9.70
CA VAL A 36 3.93 25.70 10.28
C VAL A 36 4.11 24.67 9.16
N GLU A 37 5.06 23.76 9.34
CA GLU A 37 5.19 22.62 8.42
C GLU A 37 4.16 21.55 8.80
N ASN A 38 3.36 21.11 7.82
CA ASN A 38 2.37 20.07 8.04
C ASN A 38 2.26 19.17 6.80
N GLY A 39 2.71 17.93 6.96
CA GLY A 39 2.72 16.92 5.90
C GLY A 39 3.53 17.38 4.69
N LYS A 40 2.83 17.65 3.58
CA LYS A 40 3.38 18.04 2.27
C LYS A 40 3.47 19.55 2.05
N TYR A 41 2.91 20.36 2.96
CA TYR A 41 2.82 21.80 2.80
C TYR A 41 3.53 22.56 3.92
N LEU A 42 4.07 23.72 3.56
CA LEU A 42 4.36 24.83 4.45
C LEU A 42 3.08 25.67 4.55
N LYS A 43 2.44 25.66 5.71
CA LYS A 43 1.19 26.38 5.97
C LYS A 43 1.48 27.78 6.49
N VAL A 44 0.86 28.77 5.88
CA VAL A 44 1.01 30.19 6.19
C VAL A 44 -0.31 30.74 6.72
N ASN A 45 -0.25 31.29 7.95
CA ASN A 45 -1.39 31.73 8.74
C ASN A 45 -2.40 30.60 9.04
N GLN A 46 -3.31 30.84 9.99
CA GLN A 46 -4.32 29.86 10.37
C GLN A 46 -5.63 30.12 9.62
N ARG A 47 -6.10 29.12 8.87
CA ARG A 47 -7.40 29.16 8.18
C ARG A 47 -8.53 29.42 9.18
N GLN A 48 -9.41 30.37 8.87
CA GLN A 48 -10.49 30.80 9.76
C GLN A 48 -11.80 30.05 9.54
N HIS A 49 -12.11 29.65 8.30
CA HIS A 49 -13.35 28.96 7.95
C HIS A 49 -13.12 27.61 7.29
N LYS A 50 -13.89 26.58 7.69
CA LYS A 50 -13.82 25.24 7.07
C LYS A 50 -14.53 25.15 5.72
N ASP A 51 -15.52 26.00 5.48
CA ASP A 51 -16.35 26.02 4.27
C ASP A 51 -16.00 27.22 3.38
N GLY A 52 -15.93 27.01 2.06
CA GLY A 52 -15.80 28.11 1.10
C GLY A 52 -15.10 27.73 -0.20
N TRP A 53 -15.01 28.70 -1.11
CA TRP A 53 -14.18 28.56 -2.31
C TRP A 53 -12.71 28.54 -1.92
N VAL A 54 -11.95 27.65 -2.53
CA VAL A 54 -10.51 27.51 -2.35
C VAL A 54 -9.87 27.65 -3.73
N PHE A 55 -8.79 28.43 -3.79
CA PHE A 55 -8.01 28.59 -5.01
C PHE A 55 -6.81 27.66 -5.00
N TYR A 56 -6.47 27.13 -6.17
CA TYR A 56 -5.31 26.30 -6.38
C TYR A 56 -4.48 26.87 -7.53
N ILE A 57 -3.17 26.94 -7.34
CA ILE A 57 -2.23 27.28 -8.40
C ILE A 57 -1.36 26.05 -8.65
N SER A 58 -1.39 25.56 -9.89
CA SER A 58 -0.40 24.59 -10.36
C SER A 58 0.82 25.33 -10.89
N VAL A 59 1.99 24.71 -10.79
CA VAL A 59 3.22 25.28 -11.33
C VAL A 59 4.26 24.18 -11.54
N VAL A 60 5.05 24.32 -12.60
CA VAL A 60 6.19 23.43 -12.87
C VAL A 60 7.30 23.67 -11.85
N VAL A 61 8.07 22.62 -11.51
CA VAL A 61 9.05 22.66 -10.41
C VAL A 61 10.09 23.78 -10.54
N THR A 62 10.46 24.16 -11.77
CA THR A 62 11.45 25.21 -12.06
C THR A 62 10.93 26.64 -11.87
N GLU A 63 9.61 26.85 -11.82
CA GLU A 63 9.00 28.19 -11.72
C GLU A 63 8.44 28.48 -10.32
N VAL A 64 8.47 27.52 -9.39
CA VAL A 64 7.90 27.63 -8.04
C VAL A 64 8.46 28.83 -7.26
N GLU A 65 9.79 29.00 -7.22
CA GLU A 65 10.40 30.10 -6.44
C GLU A 65 9.98 31.47 -6.96
N SER A 66 10.00 31.65 -8.29
CA SER A 66 9.58 32.88 -8.95
C SER A 66 8.10 33.17 -8.67
N LEU A 67 7.25 32.14 -8.74
CA LEU A 67 5.84 32.24 -8.40
C LEU A 67 5.65 32.70 -6.94
N ILE A 68 6.29 32.03 -5.97
CA ILE A 68 6.20 32.37 -4.54
C ILE A 68 6.58 33.84 -4.33
N ARG A 69 7.70 34.31 -4.89
CA ARG A 69 8.14 35.71 -4.76
C ARG A 69 7.14 36.71 -5.35
N ARG A 70 6.38 36.31 -6.37
CA ARG A 70 5.38 37.15 -7.04
C ARG A 70 4.05 37.19 -6.30
N ILE A 71 3.57 36.06 -5.79
CA ILE A 71 2.23 35.97 -5.17
C ILE A 71 2.23 36.27 -3.68
N VAL A 72 3.28 35.87 -2.94
CA VAL A 72 3.29 35.98 -1.47
C VAL A 72 3.15 37.42 -0.96
N PRO A 73 3.82 38.45 -1.53
CA PRO A 73 3.63 39.83 -1.09
C PRO A 73 2.15 40.24 -1.14
N TYR A 74 1.44 39.88 -2.20
CA TYR A 74 0.03 40.18 -2.39
C TYR A 74 -0.87 39.44 -1.39
N LEU A 75 -0.57 38.16 -1.12
CA LEU A 75 -1.33 37.33 -0.16
C LEU A 75 -1.15 37.83 1.29
N VAL A 76 0.08 38.21 1.65
CA VAL A 76 0.42 38.70 2.99
C VAL A 76 -0.18 40.08 3.27
N ASP A 77 -0.11 41.00 2.30
CA ASP A 77 -0.71 42.33 2.38
C ASP A 77 -2.23 42.28 2.66
N ARG A 78 -2.89 41.19 2.24
CA ARG A 78 -4.33 40.94 2.43
C ARG A 78 -4.65 39.99 3.58
N HIS A 79 -3.66 39.61 4.38
CA HIS A 79 -3.81 38.68 5.51
C HIS A 79 -4.47 37.34 5.13
N LEU A 80 -4.23 36.85 3.91
CA LEU A 80 -4.76 35.57 3.46
C LEU A 80 -3.99 34.40 4.09
N SER A 81 -4.70 33.30 4.31
CA SER A 81 -4.07 32.02 4.66
C SER A 81 -3.81 31.21 3.41
N PHE A 82 -2.67 30.52 3.34
CA PHE A 82 -2.31 29.72 2.17
C PHE A 82 -1.28 28.64 2.51
N ASP A 83 -1.26 27.58 1.71
CA ASP A 83 -0.34 26.46 1.81
C ASP A 83 0.54 26.41 0.56
N VAL A 84 1.84 26.15 0.73
CA VAL A 84 2.82 26.00 -0.37
C VAL A 84 3.51 24.65 -0.25
N ALA A 85 3.64 23.91 -1.34
CA ALA A 85 4.37 22.64 -1.35
C ALA A 85 5.78 22.83 -0.75
N LYS A 86 6.19 21.94 0.16
CA LYS A 86 7.35 22.22 1.02
C LYS A 86 8.73 22.07 0.37
N SER A 87 8.82 21.33 -0.74
CA SER A 87 10.09 21.10 -1.44
C SER A 87 9.88 20.78 -2.93
N PRO A 88 10.92 20.92 -3.77
CA PRO A 88 10.85 20.52 -5.17
C PRO A 88 10.44 19.05 -5.38
N ALA A 89 10.89 18.16 -4.49
CA ALA A 89 10.51 16.74 -4.53
C ALA A 89 9.01 16.55 -4.30
N VAL A 90 8.42 17.30 -3.37
CA VAL A 90 6.97 17.29 -3.12
C VAL A 90 6.20 17.88 -4.29
N VAL A 91 6.72 18.92 -4.96
CA VAL A 91 6.11 19.50 -6.17
C VAL A 91 6.06 18.46 -7.29
N ARG A 92 7.15 17.74 -7.55
CA ARG A 92 7.18 16.64 -8.52
C ARG A 92 6.17 15.54 -8.13
N ALA A 93 6.11 15.19 -6.84
CA ALA A 93 5.21 14.17 -6.35
C ALA A 93 3.71 14.54 -6.47
N LEU A 94 3.35 15.79 -6.16
CA LEU A 94 2.01 16.33 -6.36
C LEU A 94 1.63 16.36 -7.85
N SER A 95 2.54 16.78 -8.72
CA SER A 95 2.29 16.83 -10.17
C SER A 95 2.16 15.44 -10.79
N ALA A 96 2.95 14.46 -10.33
CA ALA A 96 2.90 13.08 -10.81
C ALA A 96 1.81 12.21 -10.15
N GLY A 97 1.00 12.78 -9.24
CA GLY A 97 -0.12 12.08 -8.61
C GLY A 97 0.27 11.07 -7.52
N PHE A 98 1.49 11.13 -6.98
CA PHE A 98 1.94 10.25 -5.89
C PHE A 98 1.11 10.39 -4.61
N PHE A 99 0.48 11.56 -4.42
CA PHE A 99 -0.41 11.82 -3.28
C PHE A 99 -1.91 11.59 -3.58
N GLY A 100 -2.23 11.00 -4.73
CA GLY A 100 -3.59 10.71 -5.18
C GLY A 100 -4.18 11.73 -6.16
N HIS A 101 -5.25 11.34 -6.83
CA HIS A 101 -5.86 12.09 -7.92
C HIS A 101 -6.36 13.45 -7.44
N GLU A 102 -6.92 13.47 -6.23
CA GLU A 102 -7.38 14.69 -5.57
C GLU A 102 -6.28 15.72 -5.32
N MET A 103 -5.01 15.30 -5.28
CA MET A 103 -3.90 16.20 -4.97
C MET A 103 -3.14 16.68 -6.21
N ILE A 104 -3.49 16.17 -7.40
CA ILE A 104 -2.75 16.44 -8.63
C ILE A 104 -2.68 17.94 -8.90
N GLY A 105 -1.45 18.46 -9.01
CA GLY A 105 -1.18 19.84 -9.39
C GLY A 105 -1.54 20.91 -8.35
N LYS A 106 -1.99 20.54 -7.15
CA LYS A 106 -2.32 21.49 -6.06
C LYS A 106 -1.04 21.96 -5.34
N ILE A 107 -0.23 22.78 -6.00
CA ILE A 107 1.08 23.22 -5.50
C ILE A 107 0.95 24.35 -4.48
N VAL A 108 0.14 25.36 -4.78
CA VAL A 108 -0.24 26.42 -3.84
C VAL A 108 -1.74 26.37 -3.63
N VAL A 109 -2.17 26.40 -2.37
CA VAL A 109 -3.59 26.40 -1.96
C VAL A 109 -3.87 27.70 -1.24
N ILE A 110 -4.85 28.49 -1.67
CA ILE A 110 -5.14 29.81 -1.11
C ILE A 110 -6.56 29.85 -0.57
N TYR A 111 -6.70 30.31 0.67
CA TYR A 111 -7.96 30.40 1.41
C TYR A 111 -8.44 31.86 1.46
N PRO A 112 -9.53 32.22 0.77
CA PRO A 112 -10.05 33.58 0.68
C PRO A 112 -10.90 33.97 1.92
N ASP A 113 -10.39 33.73 3.13
CA ASP A 113 -11.14 33.96 4.37
C ASP A 113 -11.42 35.46 4.61
N ALA A 114 -10.52 36.34 4.16
CA ALA A 114 -10.56 37.79 4.43
C ALA A 114 -10.90 38.65 3.20
N VAL A 115 -11.02 38.06 2.00
CA VAL A 115 -11.16 38.79 0.73
C VAL A 115 -12.24 38.15 -0.13
N SER A 116 -13.01 38.99 -0.83
CA SER A 116 -13.99 38.53 -1.81
C SER A 116 -13.34 37.64 -2.87
N VAL A 117 -13.92 36.45 -3.08
CA VAL A 117 -13.52 35.51 -4.13
C VAL A 117 -13.61 36.12 -5.54
N ALA A 118 -14.52 37.08 -5.75
CA ALA A 118 -14.68 37.77 -7.03
C ALA A 118 -13.52 38.72 -7.33
N ASP A 119 -12.90 39.30 -6.30
CA ASP A 119 -11.75 40.21 -6.43
C ASP A 119 -10.43 39.43 -6.47
N LEU A 120 -10.35 38.34 -5.72
CA LEU A 120 -9.15 37.51 -5.65
C LEU A 120 -8.86 36.79 -6.97
N ALA A 121 -9.90 36.30 -7.67
CA ALA A 121 -9.72 35.53 -8.89
C ALA A 121 -8.98 36.30 -10.00
N PRO A 122 -9.40 37.52 -10.42
CA PRO A 122 -8.69 38.29 -11.44
C PRO A 122 -7.25 38.61 -11.04
N ALA A 123 -7.02 39.00 -9.78
CA ALA A 123 -5.69 39.35 -9.28
C ALA A 123 -4.73 38.16 -9.33
N LEU A 124 -5.18 36.96 -8.90
CA LEU A 124 -4.38 35.75 -9.03
C LEU A 124 -4.09 35.40 -10.49
N CYS A 125 -5.06 35.58 -11.39
CA CYS A 125 -4.87 35.34 -12.82
C CYS A 125 -3.85 36.31 -13.44
N GLU A 126 -3.80 37.57 -13.00
CA GLU A 126 -2.81 38.55 -13.44
C GLU A 126 -1.42 38.22 -12.86
N LEU A 127 -1.34 37.92 -11.56
CA LEU A 127 -0.09 37.55 -10.88
C LEU A 127 0.52 36.22 -11.35
N THR A 128 -0.25 35.39 -12.05
CA THR A 128 0.22 34.10 -12.58
C THR A 128 0.30 34.10 -14.10
N GLU A 129 0.15 35.26 -14.75
CA GLU A 129 0.32 35.36 -16.19
C GLU A 129 1.74 34.94 -16.60
N GLY A 130 1.82 34.06 -17.61
CA GLY A 130 3.05 33.47 -18.12
C GLY A 130 3.57 32.25 -17.36
N VAL A 131 2.99 31.91 -16.20
CA VAL A 131 3.41 30.75 -15.40
C VAL A 131 2.97 29.45 -16.06
N LYS A 132 3.86 28.46 -16.10
CA LYS A 132 3.57 27.12 -16.63
C LYS A 132 3.11 26.19 -15.52
N GLY A 133 2.05 25.43 -15.78
CA GLY A 133 1.51 24.45 -14.84
C GLY A 133 0.45 23.57 -15.48
N SER A 134 0.27 22.37 -14.93
CA SER A 134 -0.71 21.39 -15.43
C SER A 134 -2.15 21.75 -15.01
N ILE A 135 -3.12 21.13 -15.67
CA ILE A 135 -4.53 21.24 -15.26
C ILE A 135 -4.73 20.45 -13.96
N ILE A 136 -5.50 21.00 -13.03
CA ILE A 136 -5.92 20.32 -11.80
C ILE A 136 -7.23 19.58 -12.09
N PRO A 137 -7.25 18.23 -12.15
CA PRO A 137 -8.42 17.48 -12.61
C PRO A 137 -9.68 17.66 -11.75
N THR A 138 -9.50 18.01 -10.48
CA THR A 138 -10.58 18.12 -9.48
C THR A 138 -10.99 19.56 -9.17
N ALA A 139 -10.59 20.52 -10.01
CA ALA A 139 -10.93 21.94 -9.83
C ALA A 139 -11.29 22.62 -11.15
N PHE A 140 -12.13 23.65 -11.09
CA PHE A 140 -12.47 24.46 -12.26
C PHE A 140 -11.31 25.37 -12.62
N GLN A 141 -10.77 25.26 -13.83
CA GLN A 141 -9.76 26.18 -14.34
C GLN A 141 -10.37 27.56 -14.58
N LEU A 142 -9.85 28.60 -13.95
CA LEU A 142 -10.32 29.98 -14.15
C LEU A 142 -9.61 30.62 -15.34
N LYS A 143 -8.29 30.78 -15.26
CA LYS A 143 -7.41 31.25 -16.34
C LYS A 143 -5.98 30.82 -16.05
N GLY A 144 -5.27 30.36 -17.08
CA GLY A 144 -3.87 29.91 -16.94
C GLY A 144 -3.75 28.78 -15.93
N VAL A 145 -2.92 28.97 -14.91
CA VAL A 145 -2.66 27.97 -13.85
C VAL A 145 -3.58 28.11 -12.63
N VAL A 146 -4.45 29.12 -12.61
CA VAL A 146 -5.37 29.35 -11.49
C VAL A 146 -6.63 28.50 -11.64
N HIS A 147 -6.92 27.73 -10.61
CA HIS A 147 -8.11 26.90 -10.50
C HIS A 147 -8.85 27.22 -9.20
N ALA A 148 -10.14 26.87 -9.15
CA ALA A 148 -10.93 26.98 -7.92
C ALA A 148 -11.87 25.79 -7.75
N ASN A 149 -12.11 25.41 -6.50
CA ASN A 149 -13.15 24.45 -6.13
C ASN A 149 -13.82 24.91 -4.82
N PHE A 150 -15.07 24.49 -4.61
CA PHE A 150 -15.76 24.74 -3.35
C PHE A 150 -15.45 23.60 -2.37
N ALA A 151 -14.78 23.91 -1.26
CA ALA A 151 -14.57 23.00 -0.15
C ALA A 151 -15.76 23.13 0.82
N ALA A 152 -16.61 22.10 0.87
CA ALA A 152 -17.52 21.91 1.99
C ALA A 152 -16.72 21.28 3.14
N GLY A 153 -16.74 21.88 4.33
CA GLY A 153 -16.16 21.29 5.53
C GLY A 153 -16.78 19.94 5.83
N ASP A 154 -16.09 19.15 6.66
CA ASP A 154 -16.38 17.74 6.99
C ASP A 154 -17.89 17.46 7.15
N ILE A 155 -18.57 17.11 6.06
CA ILE A 155 -19.85 16.42 6.12
C ILE A 155 -19.49 14.96 6.33
N GLU A 156 -19.85 14.38 7.47
CA GLU A 156 -19.85 12.93 7.66
C GLU A 156 -20.76 12.30 6.60
N ILE A 157 -20.19 11.94 5.46
CA ILE A 157 -20.87 11.11 4.48
C ILE A 157 -20.80 9.69 5.02
N THR A 158 -21.86 9.25 5.69
CA THR A 158 -22.04 7.83 6.01
C THR A 158 -21.90 7.00 4.72
N GLU A 159 -21.15 5.88 4.79
CA GLU A 159 -20.66 5.04 3.68
C GLU A 159 -21.68 4.61 2.58
N HIS A 160 -22.97 4.92 2.70
CA HIS A 160 -23.99 4.51 1.74
C HIS A 160 -24.05 5.33 0.44
N GLU A 161 -23.32 6.42 0.28
CA GLU A 161 -23.51 7.35 -0.86
C GLU A 161 -22.25 7.68 -1.68
N GLN A 162 -21.16 6.91 -1.54
CA GLN A 162 -19.89 7.15 -2.25
C GLN A 162 -19.95 6.93 -3.78
N ASN A 163 -21.02 6.33 -4.33
CA ASN A 163 -21.12 6.08 -5.78
C ASN A 163 -21.80 7.22 -6.57
N THR A 164 -22.24 8.29 -5.93
CA THR A 164 -22.91 9.43 -6.59
C THR A 164 -22.29 10.80 -6.30
N ALA A 165 -21.40 10.91 -5.32
CA ALA A 165 -20.73 12.15 -4.96
C ALA A 165 -19.40 12.34 -5.73
N VAL A 166 -19.47 12.47 -7.06
CA VAL A 166 -18.33 12.97 -7.88
C VAL A 166 -18.43 14.50 -8.08
N ASN A 167 -19.41 15.16 -7.48
CA ASN A 167 -19.46 16.62 -7.41
C ASN A 167 -19.93 17.02 -6.01
N SER A 168 -19.26 18.03 -5.44
CA SER A 168 -19.52 18.72 -4.16
C SER A 168 -20.86 19.49 -4.13
N ASP A 169 -21.87 18.96 -4.81
CA ASP A 169 -23.12 19.62 -5.15
C ASP A 169 -24.23 19.40 -4.11
N TYR A 170 -24.03 18.75 -2.96
CA TYR A 170 -25.14 18.34 -2.09
C TYR A 170 -24.98 18.70 -0.60
N THR A 171 -26.10 19.02 0.05
CA THR A 171 -26.25 19.10 1.53
C THR A 171 -27.48 18.31 1.99
N THR A 172 -27.43 17.73 3.18
CA THR A 172 -28.59 17.08 3.83
C THR A 172 -29.42 18.10 4.60
N THR A 173 -30.72 18.17 4.31
CA THR A 173 -31.69 18.73 5.28
C THR A 173 -31.97 17.68 6.34
N GLY A 174 -32.37 18.07 7.57
CA GLY A 174 -32.61 17.18 8.74
C GLY A 174 -33.60 16.01 8.58
N GLN A 175 -34.02 15.71 7.35
CA GLN A 175 -34.59 14.45 6.89
C GLN A 175 -33.81 14.05 5.63
N ASN A 176 -32.96 13.02 5.73
CA ASN A 176 -32.15 12.30 4.72
C ASN A 176 -32.45 12.50 3.21
N ASN A 177 -32.49 13.72 2.72
CA ASN A 177 -32.66 14.08 1.32
C ASN A 177 -31.48 14.96 0.94
N LEU A 178 -30.70 14.51 -0.04
CA LEU A 178 -29.65 15.28 -0.68
C LEU A 178 -30.28 16.40 -1.51
N VAL A 179 -30.09 17.66 -1.11
CA VAL A 179 -30.51 18.82 -1.90
C VAL A 179 -29.31 19.35 -2.67
N LYS A 180 -29.48 19.54 -3.99
CA LYS A 180 -28.44 20.11 -4.84
C LYS A 180 -28.18 21.57 -4.44
N ARG A 181 -26.99 21.88 -3.93
CA ARG A 181 -26.51 23.25 -3.66
C ARG A 181 -26.38 23.97 -5.00
N GLN A 182 -27.35 24.82 -5.33
CA GLN A 182 -27.17 25.82 -6.39
C GLN A 182 -26.24 26.92 -5.85
N LEU A 183 -24.94 26.63 -5.84
CA LEU A 183 -23.94 27.66 -5.55
C LEU A 183 -23.90 28.64 -6.72
N ALA A 184 -24.16 29.92 -6.46
CA ALA A 184 -23.96 30.97 -7.44
C ALA A 184 -22.48 31.02 -7.82
N TRP A 185 -22.20 31.09 -9.12
CA TRP A 185 -20.83 31.20 -9.63
C TRP A 185 -20.27 32.58 -9.27
N PRO A 186 -19.27 32.68 -8.36
CA PRO A 186 -18.90 33.97 -7.78
C PRO A 186 -17.84 34.73 -8.59
N PHE A 187 -17.29 34.13 -9.65
CA PHE A 187 -16.15 34.67 -10.40
C PHE A 187 -16.57 35.60 -11.55
N GLY A 188 -17.73 36.24 -11.43
CA GLY A 188 -18.24 37.22 -12.39
C GLY A 188 -18.29 36.68 -13.83
N THR A 189 -17.57 37.34 -14.74
CA THR A 189 -17.51 37.00 -16.18
C THR A 189 -16.57 35.83 -16.50
N ILE A 190 -15.82 35.30 -15.53
CA ILE A 190 -14.94 34.14 -15.76
C ILE A 190 -15.83 32.92 -15.93
N THR A 191 -16.12 32.52 -17.16
CA THR A 191 -16.97 31.34 -17.39
C THR A 191 -16.23 30.07 -16.98
N PRO A 192 -16.83 29.15 -16.19
CA PRO A 192 -16.22 27.86 -15.92
C PRO A 192 -15.98 27.14 -17.26
N PRO A 193 -14.84 26.45 -17.44
CA PRO A 193 -14.60 25.66 -18.63
C PRO A 193 -15.71 24.64 -18.73
N VAL A 194 -16.34 24.52 -19.91
CA VAL A 194 -17.28 23.44 -20.16
C VAL A 194 -16.50 22.13 -19.99
N VAL A 195 -16.86 21.33 -18.98
CA VAL A 195 -16.33 19.98 -18.80
C VAL A 195 -16.72 19.17 -20.02
N ARG A 196 -15.83 19.11 -21.01
CA ARG A 196 -16.06 18.35 -22.24
C ARG A 196 -16.00 16.87 -21.85
N LYS A 197 -17.08 16.13 -22.08
CA LYS A 197 -17.04 14.67 -21.98
C LYS A 197 -15.90 14.16 -22.87
N SER A 198 -15.06 13.28 -22.33
CA SER A 198 -14.00 12.64 -23.10
C SER A 198 -14.58 12.08 -24.40
N PRO A 199 -14.10 12.53 -25.56
CA PRO A 199 -14.71 12.15 -26.83
C PRO A 199 -14.54 10.64 -27.02
N LYS A 200 -15.58 9.97 -27.55
CA LYS A 200 -15.48 8.55 -27.95
C LYS A 200 -14.48 8.35 -29.09
N ILE A 201 -14.19 9.41 -29.85
CA ILE A 201 -13.30 9.40 -31.01
C ILE A 201 -12.26 10.52 -30.84
N ILE A 202 -10.98 10.16 -30.86
CA ILE A 202 -9.85 11.09 -30.78
C ILE A 202 -9.39 11.45 -32.20
N ALA A 203 -9.06 12.73 -32.44
CA ALA A 203 -8.65 13.26 -33.74
C ALA A 203 -9.60 12.89 -34.90
N ARG A 204 -10.89 12.72 -34.61
CA ARG A 204 -11.93 12.25 -35.55
C ARG A 204 -11.57 10.94 -36.30
N ARG A 205 -10.62 10.15 -35.77
CA ARG A 205 -10.07 8.97 -36.45
C ARG A 205 -9.99 7.74 -35.54
N TYR A 206 -9.69 7.92 -34.26
CA TYR A 206 -9.41 6.81 -33.35
C TYR A 206 -10.59 6.58 -32.41
N LEU A 207 -11.37 5.53 -32.66
CA LEU A 207 -12.49 5.15 -31.81
C LEU A 207 -11.97 4.41 -30.56
N ILE A 208 -12.32 4.89 -29.38
CA ILE A 208 -11.91 4.26 -28.11
C ILE A 208 -12.67 2.94 -27.92
N ASP A 209 -11.92 1.84 -27.79
CA ASP A 209 -12.43 0.50 -27.46
C ASP A 209 -12.43 0.30 -25.94
N LYS A 210 -11.27 0.50 -25.31
CA LYS A 210 -11.11 0.42 -23.84
C LYS A 210 -9.94 1.23 -23.32
N THR A 211 -10.05 1.72 -22.09
CA THR A 211 -8.90 2.23 -21.33
C THR A 211 -8.06 1.07 -20.83
N LEU A 212 -6.78 1.03 -21.18
CA LEU A 212 -5.81 0.04 -20.71
C LEU A 212 -5.17 0.47 -19.38
N LYS A 213 -4.85 1.77 -19.24
CA LYS A 213 -4.27 2.36 -18.03
C LYS A 213 -4.76 3.81 -17.87
N ASN A 214 -5.01 4.23 -16.63
CA ASN A 214 -5.28 5.62 -16.27
C ASN A 214 -4.18 6.11 -15.32
N ASP A 215 -3.57 7.26 -15.61
CA ASP A 215 -2.42 7.79 -14.87
C ASP A 215 -2.49 9.32 -14.84
N ALA A 216 -1.79 9.95 -13.90
CA ALA A 216 -1.76 11.41 -13.75
C ALA A 216 -1.20 12.10 -15.00
N LYS A 217 -0.20 11.46 -15.67
CA LYS A 217 0.38 11.97 -16.92
C LYS A 217 -0.52 11.81 -18.15
N GLY A 218 -1.59 11.01 -18.05
CA GLY A 218 -2.53 10.73 -19.12
C GLY A 218 -2.92 9.25 -19.23
N ARG A 219 -3.76 8.93 -20.22
CA ARG A 219 -4.32 7.59 -20.43
C ARG A 219 -3.54 6.76 -21.42
N VAL A 220 -3.60 5.45 -21.25
CA VAL A 220 -3.25 4.47 -22.28
C VAL A 220 -4.54 3.81 -22.76
N LEU A 221 -4.85 3.95 -24.04
CA LEU A 221 -6.12 3.55 -24.65
C LEU A 221 -5.88 2.51 -25.73
N LYS A 222 -6.71 1.47 -25.77
CA LYS A 222 -6.86 0.64 -26.96
C LYS A 222 -7.91 1.29 -27.85
N VAL A 223 -7.55 1.53 -29.11
CA VAL A 223 -8.41 2.22 -30.07
C VAL A 223 -8.49 1.46 -31.40
N LEU A 224 -9.58 1.64 -32.13
CA LEU A 224 -9.71 1.24 -33.52
C LEU A 224 -9.38 2.45 -34.42
N ASP A 225 -8.34 2.35 -35.25
CA ASP A 225 -8.06 3.33 -36.29
C ASP A 225 -9.10 3.18 -37.41
N LEU A 226 -10.03 4.13 -37.52
CA LEU A 226 -11.11 4.10 -38.50
C LEU A 226 -10.62 4.21 -39.96
N LYS A 227 -9.38 4.67 -40.19
CA LYS A 227 -8.79 4.73 -41.53
C LYS A 227 -8.26 3.37 -41.97
N THR A 228 -7.59 2.63 -41.08
CA THR A 228 -6.96 1.34 -41.42
C THR A 228 -7.76 0.11 -40.96
N LEU A 229 -8.80 0.32 -40.14
CA LEU A 229 -9.58 -0.72 -39.47
C LEU A 229 -8.72 -1.70 -38.66
N ARG A 230 -7.66 -1.19 -38.03
CA ARG A 230 -6.74 -1.97 -37.18
C ARG A 230 -6.75 -1.39 -35.77
N PHE A 231 -6.59 -2.28 -34.78
CA PHE A 231 -6.37 -1.83 -33.41
C PHE A 231 -4.99 -1.21 -33.25
N CYS A 232 -4.95 -0.14 -32.48
CA CYS A 232 -3.76 0.60 -32.07
C CYS A 232 -3.82 0.87 -30.56
N VAL A 233 -2.69 1.31 -30.01
CA VAL A 233 -2.61 1.88 -28.67
C VAL A 233 -2.35 3.37 -28.78
N ILE A 234 -3.08 4.18 -28.03
CA ILE A 234 -2.80 5.60 -27.86
C ILE A 234 -2.29 5.83 -26.45
N LYS A 235 -1.11 6.44 -26.31
CA LYS A 235 -0.63 7.03 -25.06
C LYS A 235 -0.89 8.54 -25.11
N GLU A 236 -1.71 9.02 -24.18
CA GLU A 236 -2.01 10.44 -23.98
C GLU A 236 -1.01 11.04 -22.98
N GLY A 237 -0.52 12.24 -23.28
CA GLY A 237 0.35 13.05 -22.44
C GLY A 237 -0.28 14.40 -22.17
N ILE A 238 -0.60 14.67 -20.90
CA ILE A 238 -1.13 15.95 -20.43
C ILE A 238 0.02 16.96 -20.29
N ARG A 239 -0.07 18.08 -20.99
CA ARG A 239 0.98 19.10 -21.02
C ARG A 239 1.39 19.55 -19.61
N TYR A 240 2.69 19.81 -19.44
CA TYR A 240 3.34 20.16 -18.17
C TYR A 240 3.34 19.08 -17.08
N MET A 241 2.81 17.88 -17.35
CA MET A 241 3.04 16.73 -16.48
C MET A 241 4.43 16.15 -16.69
N SER A 242 5.00 15.54 -15.64
CA SER A 242 6.37 14.98 -15.64
C SER A 242 7.43 16.01 -16.05
N TYR A 243 7.25 17.27 -15.63
CA TYR A 243 8.17 18.37 -15.93
C TYR A 243 9.50 18.20 -15.18
N ASP A 244 10.63 18.24 -15.89
CA ASP A 244 11.97 18.09 -15.33
C ASP A 244 12.77 19.41 -15.30
N TYR A 245 13.95 19.38 -14.67
CA TYR A 245 14.81 20.56 -14.55
C TYR A 245 15.46 21.00 -15.86
N ALA A 246 15.46 20.15 -16.89
CA ALA A 246 15.88 20.51 -18.24
C ALA A 246 14.78 21.24 -19.02
N GLY A 247 13.64 21.51 -18.40
CA GLY A 247 12.53 22.25 -18.99
C GLY A 247 11.64 21.38 -19.90
N ARG A 248 11.77 20.05 -19.82
CA ARG A 248 11.04 19.09 -20.64
C ARG A 248 9.85 18.53 -19.89
N ASP A 249 8.83 18.11 -20.61
CA ASP A 249 7.63 17.49 -20.03
C ASP A 249 7.25 16.18 -20.73
N VAL A 250 6.05 15.66 -20.45
CA VAL A 250 5.54 14.44 -21.09
C VAL A 250 5.52 14.53 -22.63
N THR A 251 5.45 15.73 -23.21
CA THR A 251 5.44 15.90 -24.67
C THR A 251 6.79 15.54 -25.29
N ASP A 252 7.89 15.94 -24.65
CA ASP A 252 9.24 15.59 -25.07
C ASP A 252 9.50 14.10 -24.92
N ARG A 253 8.98 13.50 -23.84
CA ARG A 253 9.01 12.05 -23.60
C ARG A 253 8.25 11.28 -24.68
N LEU A 254 7.06 11.74 -25.09
CA LEU A 254 6.30 11.12 -26.18
C LEU A 254 6.96 11.27 -27.55
N ARG A 255 7.59 12.42 -27.83
CA ARG A 255 8.38 12.62 -29.06
C ARG A 255 9.57 11.67 -29.11
N TRP A 256 10.34 11.59 -28.02
CA TRP A 256 11.45 10.65 -27.92
C TRP A 256 10.98 9.21 -28.09
N GLN A 257 9.89 8.83 -27.43
CA GLN A 257 9.32 7.50 -27.56
C GLN A 257 8.84 7.21 -29.00
N PHE A 258 8.28 8.18 -29.72
CA PHE A 258 7.93 8.04 -31.13
C PHE A 258 9.16 7.72 -32.00
N GLU A 259 10.26 8.45 -31.79
CA GLU A 259 11.53 8.20 -32.48
C GLU A 259 12.07 6.79 -32.17
N MET A 260 12.06 6.40 -30.88
CA MET A 260 12.50 5.08 -30.45
C MET A 260 11.65 3.96 -31.06
N HIS A 261 10.31 4.08 -31.10
CA HIS A 261 9.47 3.09 -31.77
C HIS A 261 9.78 2.98 -33.27
N ASN A 262 9.97 4.10 -33.96
CA ASN A 262 10.31 4.10 -35.39
C ASN A 262 11.66 3.44 -35.70
N THR A 263 12.62 3.52 -34.79
CA THR A 263 13.94 2.91 -34.97
C THR A 263 13.96 1.47 -34.48
N LEU A 264 13.56 1.22 -33.24
CA LEU A 264 13.79 -0.04 -32.52
C LEU A 264 12.88 -1.18 -32.98
N HIS A 265 11.70 -0.91 -33.54
CA HIS A 265 10.82 -1.97 -34.09
C HIS A 265 11.44 -2.75 -35.26
N ARG A 266 12.55 -2.25 -35.84
CA ARG A 266 13.33 -2.92 -36.89
C ARG A 266 14.48 -3.77 -36.33
N ILE A 267 14.84 -3.56 -35.07
CA ILE A 267 15.99 -4.19 -34.38
C ILE A 267 15.49 -5.28 -33.43
N ILE A 268 14.42 -4.99 -32.70
CA ILE A 268 13.81 -5.84 -31.69
C ILE A 268 12.30 -6.00 -31.91
N SER A 269 11.71 -6.98 -31.22
CA SER A 269 10.26 -7.14 -31.19
C SER A 269 9.63 -5.98 -30.41
N ALA A 270 9.11 -5.00 -31.13
CA ALA A 270 8.46 -3.82 -30.58
C ALA A 270 7.26 -3.37 -31.46
N PRO A 271 6.32 -2.57 -30.93
CA PRO A 271 5.32 -1.91 -31.77
C PRO A 271 5.95 -0.76 -32.56
N GLY A 272 5.54 -0.61 -33.83
CA GLY A 272 5.91 0.54 -34.65
C GLY A 272 5.10 1.78 -34.27
N ALA A 273 5.68 2.95 -34.48
CA ALA A 273 4.98 4.22 -34.32
C ALA A 273 4.10 4.48 -35.55
N ARG A 274 2.86 4.94 -35.32
CA ARG A 274 1.86 5.20 -36.38
C ARG A 274 1.64 6.69 -36.59
N ASP A 275 1.55 7.43 -35.49
CA ASP A 275 1.19 8.84 -35.51
C ASP A 275 1.62 9.52 -34.20
N LEU A 276 1.84 10.83 -34.25
CA LEU A 276 2.10 11.68 -33.09
C LEU A 276 1.48 13.06 -33.36
N PHE A 277 0.50 13.45 -32.56
CA PHE A 277 -0.24 14.70 -32.79
C PHE A 277 -0.66 15.37 -31.49
N GLU A 278 -1.00 16.65 -31.60
CA GLU A 278 -1.56 17.47 -30.53
C GLU A 278 -3.05 17.71 -30.77
N GLU A 279 -3.87 17.56 -29.73
CA GLU A 279 -5.29 17.93 -29.74
C GLU A 279 -5.66 18.56 -28.39
N ALA A 280 -6.27 19.75 -28.43
CA ALA A 280 -6.67 20.51 -27.23
C ALA A 280 -5.55 20.72 -26.18
N GLY A 281 -4.30 20.87 -26.63
CA GLY A 281 -3.13 21.10 -25.77
C GLY A 281 -2.48 19.84 -25.22
N ASN A 282 -3.09 18.66 -25.40
CA ASN A 282 -2.50 17.37 -25.01
C ASN A 282 -1.86 16.68 -26.21
N TRP A 283 -0.87 15.83 -25.93
CA TRP A 283 -0.14 15.07 -26.96
C TRP A 283 -0.55 13.61 -26.96
N TYR A 284 -0.61 13.02 -28.16
CA TYR A 284 -1.08 11.65 -28.37
C TYR A 284 -0.10 10.89 -29.24
N LEU A 285 0.50 9.85 -28.67
CA LEU A 285 1.36 8.90 -29.39
C LEU A 285 0.55 7.67 -29.77
N VAL A 286 0.48 7.38 -31.07
CA VAL A 286 -0.21 6.21 -31.61
C VAL A 286 0.83 5.16 -32.00
N ILE A 287 0.71 3.94 -31.45
CA ILE A 287 1.57 2.79 -31.75
C ILE A 287 0.75 1.57 -32.15
N ASP A 288 1.41 0.59 -32.78
CA ASP A 288 0.80 -0.71 -33.08
C ASP A 288 0.27 -1.41 -31.83
N PHE A 289 -0.94 -1.98 -31.92
CA PHE A 289 -1.42 -2.90 -30.90
C PHE A 289 -0.74 -4.28 -31.06
N LYS A 290 -0.17 -4.78 -29.97
CA LYS A 290 0.47 -6.09 -29.90
C LYS A 290 -0.36 -6.99 -28.98
N LYS A 291 -0.58 -8.24 -29.40
CA LYS A 291 -1.31 -9.24 -28.60
C LYS A 291 -0.42 -9.74 -27.47
N GLY A 292 -1.03 -10.13 -26.36
CA GLY A 292 -0.34 -10.68 -25.19
C GLY A 292 -0.82 -10.04 -23.89
N ILE A 293 -0.31 -10.56 -22.78
CA ILE A 293 -0.49 -10.00 -21.44
C ILE A 293 0.85 -9.43 -20.95
N PRO A 294 0.84 -8.46 -20.02
CA PRO A 294 2.07 -8.03 -19.34
C PRO A 294 2.79 -9.22 -18.72
N PHE A 295 4.12 -9.27 -18.86
CA PHE A 295 4.93 -10.36 -18.33
C PHE A 295 4.81 -10.44 -16.80
N SER A 296 4.59 -9.31 -16.12
CA SER A 296 4.22 -9.27 -14.70
C SER A 296 2.98 -10.12 -14.37
N GLN A 297 1.89 -9.94 -15.14
CA GLN A 297 0.67 -10.74 -14.98
C GLN A 297 0.93 -12.22 -15.27
N PHE A 298 1.72 -12.53 -16.29
CA PHE A 298 2.11 -13.91 -16.60
C PHE A 298 2.86 -14.59 -15.45
N ILE A 299 3.79 -13.87 -14.79
CA ILE A 299 4.50 -14.39 -13.61
C ILE A 299 3.51 -14.65 -12.46
N ASP A 300 2.59 -13.71 -12.18
CA ASP A 300 1.56 -13.88 -11.14
C ASP A 300 0.67 -15.10 -11.38
N GLU A 301 0.22 -15.31 -12.62
CA GLU A 301 -0.60 -16.46 -13.01
C GLU A 301 0.16 -17.80 -12.92
N ILE A 302 1.46 -17.80 -13.24
CA ILE A 302 2.31 -19.00 -13.12
C ILE A 302 2.42 -19.44 -11.66
N TYR A 303 2.81 -18.50 -10.79
CA TYR A 303 3.07 -18.78 -9.39
C TYR A 303 1.78 -19.04 -8.61
N ALA A 304 0.77 -18.19 -8.78
CA ALA A 304 -0.50 -18.26 -8.04
C ALA A 304 -0.26 -18.50 -6.53
N ASN A 305 0.62 -17.68 -5.94
CA ASN A 305 1.06 -17.70 -4.54
C ASN A 305 1.77 -18.99 -4.07
N ARG A 306 2.34 -19.76 -4.99
CA ARG A 306 3.17 -20.92 -4.66
C ARG A 306 4.65 -20.54 -4.67
N HIS A 307 5.46 -21.26 -3.92
CA HIS A 307 6.92 -21.19 -4.07
C HIS A 307 7.37 -21.78 -5.42
N CYS A 308 8.53 -21.37 -5.94
CA CYS A 308 9.09 -21.90 -7.19
C CYS A 308 9.21 -23.44 -7.17
N ALA A 309 9.52 -24.00 -6.00
CA ALA A 309 9.61 -25.44 -5.75
C ALA A 309 8.30 -26.22 -5.98
N ALA A 310 7.16 -25.53 -6.10
CA ALA A 310 5.84 -26.14 -6.34
C ALA A 310 5.33 -25.89 -7.77
N LEU A 311 6.16 -25.34 -8.66
CA LEU A 311 5.84 -25.17 -10.07
C LEU A 311 6.04 -26.48 -10.84
N SER A 312 5.22 -26.69 -11.89
CA SER A 312 5.41 -27.80 -12.84
C SER A 312 6.49 -27.50 -13.86
N SER A 313 7.00 -28.52 -14.55
CA SER A 313 8.11 -28.39 -15.49
C SER A 313 7.81 -27.47 -16.64
N ASP A 314 6.64 -27.65 -17.24
CA ASP A 314 6.13 -26.77 -18.30
C ASP A 314 6.06 -25.30 -17.86
N LYS A 315 5.55 -25.02 -16.65
CA LYS A 315 5.43 -23.65 -16.15
C LYS A 315 6.80 -23.01 -15.94
N TRP A 316 7.73 -23.75 -15.34
CA TRP A 316 9.10 -23.28 -15.12
C TRP A 316 9.81 -23.01 -16.45
N GLU A 317 9.75 -23.95 -17.38
CA GLU A 317 10.37 -23.83 -18.70
C GLU A 317 9.82 -22.62 -19.46
N ARG A 318 8.49 -22.42 -19.48
CA ARG A 318 7.86 -21.25 -20.11
C ARG A 318 8.33 -19.94 -19.49
N LEU A 319 8.53 -19.90 -18.17
CA LEU A 319 9.02 -18.73 -17.45
C LEU A 319 10.47 -18.40 -17.82
N ILE A 320 11.36 -19.40 -17.79
CA ILE A 320 12.78 -19.24 -18.14
C ILE A 320 12.94 -18.88 -19.62
N ASN A 321 12.17 -19.49 -20.52
CA ASN A 321 12.18 -19.15 -21.94
C ASN A 321 11.71 -17.71 -22.19
N GLY A 322 10.68 -17.25 -21.47
CA GLY A 322 10.23 -15.85 -21.49
C GLY A 322 11.32 -14.89 -21.03
N LEU A 323 11.97 -15.18 -19.90
CA LEU A 323 13.10 -14.40 -19.38
C LEU A 323 14.26 -14.36 -20.39
N LYS A 324 14.68 -15.51 -20.93
CA LYS A 324 15.74 -15.60 -21.94
C LYS A 324 15.42 -14.78 -23.18
N SER A 325 14.17 -14.83 -23.64
CA SER A 325 13.70 -14.04 -24.78
C SER A 325 13.81 -12.53 -24.51
N ILE A 326 13.44 -12.07 -23.30
CA ILE A 326 13.65 -10.67 -22.87
C ILE A 326 15.14 -10.30 -22.92
N LEU A 327 16.02 -11.10 -22.30
CA LEU A 327 17.46 -10.83 -22.27
C LEU A 327 18.07 -10.81 -23.69
N THR A 328 17.55 -11.63 -24.60
CA THR A 328 17.95 -11.64 -26.01
C THR A 328 17.56 -10.33 -26.71
N GLN A 329 16.39 -9.74 -26.42
CA GLN A 329 16.02 -8.41 -26.95
C GLN A 329 16.95 -7.32 -26.39
N LEU A 330 17.27 -7.36 -25.10
CA LEU A 330 18.19 -6.39 -24.47
C LEU A 330 19.60 -6.48 -25.07
N SER A 331 20.11 -7.70 -25.29
CA SER A 331 21.40 -7.94 -25.95
C SER A 331 21.45 -7.34 -27.36
N LYS A 332 20.36 -7.47 -28.13
CA LYS A 332 20.22 -6.80 -29.44
C LYS A 332 20.22 -5.28 -29.32
N LEU A 333 19.54 -4.70 -28.33
CA LEU A 333 19.56 -3.25 -28.10
C LEU A 333 20.97 -2.74 -27.78
N HIS A 334 21.64 -3.38 -26.82
CA HIS A 334 23.00 -3.03 -26.41
C HIS A 334 23.98 -3.10 -27.58
N SER A 335 23.88 -4.15 -28.40
CA SER A 335 24.72 -4.33 -29.60
C SER A 335 24.50 -3.26 -30.68
N ASN A 336 23.38 -2.53 -30.62
CA ASN A 336 23.05 -1.42 -31.52
C ASN A 336 23.21 -0.05 -30.82
N GLY A 337 23.89 0.01 -29.67
CA GLY A 337 24.18 1.26 -28.97
C GLY A 337 23.02 1.87 -28.18
N TYR A 338 21.97 1.10 -27.89
CA TYR A 338 20.82 1.55 -27.09
C TYR A 338 20.82 0.91 -25.71
N ILE A 339 20.49 1.69 -24.68
CA ILE A 339 20.33 1.27 -23.29
C ILE A 339 18.87 1.48 -22.92
N PHE A 340 18.20 0.45 -22.38
CA PHE A 340 16.75 0.44 -22.19
C PHE A 340 16.29 1.26 -20.97
N ARG A 341 17.03 1.21 -19.86
CA ARG A 341 16.88 1.98 -18.60
C ARG A 341 15.59 1.80 -17.80
N ASP A 342 14.68 0.94 -18.26
CA ASP A 342 13.46 0.59 -17.53
C ASP A 342 13.13 -0.91 -17.64
N VAL A 343 14.14 -1.75 -17.36
CA VAL A 343 13.99 -3.22 -17.39
C VAL A 343 13.11 -3.66 -16.22
N ASN A 344 11.81 -3.83 -16.47
CA ASN A 344 10.85 -4.34 -15.50
C ASN A 344 9.76 -5.19 -16.21
N PRO A 345 9.10 -6.13 -15.52
CA PRO A 345 8.18 -7.08 -16.14
C PRO A 345 6.87 -6.45 -16.69
N ARG A 346 6.59 -5.18 -16.43
CA ARG A 346 5.42 -4.48 -17.00
C ARG A 346 5.70 -3.95 -18.41
N ASN A 347 6.98 -3.77 -18.76
CA ASN A 347 7.43 -3.25 -20.06
C ASN A 347 7.61 -4.32 -21.15
N PHE A 348 7.28 -5.57 -20.83
CA PHE A 348 7.32 -6.71 -21.75
C PHE A 348 5.94 -7.36 -21.82
N LEU A 349 5.45 -7.63 -23.03
CA LEU A 349 4.28 -8.46 -23.27
C LEU A 349 4.73 -9.87 -23.65
N ILE A 350 3.97 -10.87 -23.21
CA ILE A 350 4.10 -12.26 -23.65
C ILE A 350 2.78 -12.73 -24.27
N ASP A 351 2.87 -13.38 -25.43
CA ASP A 351 1.71 -13.99 -26.09
C ASP A 351 1.63 -15.50 -25.84
N ASN A 352 0.56 -16.13 -26.36
CA ASN A 352 0.31 -17.56 -26.17
C ASN A 352 1.40 -18.47 -26.81
N SER A 353 2.21 -17.94 -27.73
CA SER A 353 3.34 -18.66 -28.33
C SER A 353 4.63 -18.51 -27.52
N GLY A 354 4.63 -17.67 -26.48
CA GLY A 354 5.82 -17.33 -25.70
C GLY A 354 6.66 -16.21 -26.31
N ALA A 355 6.18 -15.54 -27.37
CA ALA A 355 6.90 -14.43 -27.99
C ALA A 355 6.84 -13.18 -27.11
N ILE A 356 7.99 -12.52 -26.96
CA ILE A 356 8.15 -11.31 -26.16
C ILE A 356 8.06 -10.07 -27.05
N THR A 357 7.38 -9.03 -26.57
CA THR A 357 7.37 -7.70 -27.18
C THR A 357 7.70 -6.63 -26.16
N CYS A 358 8.70 -5.79 -26.45
CA CYS A 358 9.06 -4.61 -25.65
C CYS A 358 8.11 -3.44 -25.99
N ILE A 359 7.54 -2.77 -24.99
CA ILE A 359 6.44 -1.80 -25.24
C ILE A 359 6.66 -0.38 -24.70
N ASP A 360 7.68 -0.14 -23.86
CA ASP A 360 7.95 1.19 -23.32
C ASP A 360 9.42 1.57 -23.53
N PHE A 361 9.64 2.66 -24.25
CA PHE A 361 10.96 3.20 -24.59
C PHE A 361 11.15 4.63 -24.07
N GLU A 362 10.34 5.04 -23.08
CA GLU A 362 10.35 6.43 -22.57
C GLU A 362 11.73 6.82 -22.01
N LEU A 363 12.40 5.88 -21.33
CA LEU A 363 13.69 6.13 -20.67
C LEU A 363 14.90 5.68 -21.51
N THR A 364 14.67 5.06 -22.67
CA THR A 364 15.75 4.55 -23.54
C THR A 364 16.77 5.64 -23.84
N TYR A 365 18.04 5.28 -23.83
CA TYR A 365 19.15 6.18 -24.15
C TYR A 365 19.96 5.62 -25.33
N GLN A 366 20.30 6.50 -26.27
CA GLN A 366 21.18 6.19 -27.39
C GLN A 366 22.61 6.61 -27.03
N GLY A 367 23.48 5.62 -26.79
CA GLY A 367 24.84 5.81 -26.32
C GLY A 367 25.71 6.63 -27.29
N GLU A 368 25.62 6.34 -28.59
CA GLU A 368 26.46 6.98 -29.61
C GLU A 368 26.19 8.48 -29.76
N THR A 369 24.91 8.89 -29.70
CA THR A 369 24.51 10.29 -29.86
C THR A 369 24.41 11.02 -28.53
N GLY A 370 24.49 10.30 -27.43
CA GLY A 370 24.31 10.83 -26.07
C GLY A 370 22.90 11.38 -25.81
N LYS A 371 21.86 10.77 -26.39
CA LYS A 371 20.48 11.29 -26.32
C LYS A 371 19.53 10.35 -25.56
N PRO A 372 18.55 10.91 -24.83
CA PRO A 372 18.31 12.34 -24.61
C PRO A 372 19.40 12.97 -23.71
N SER A 373 19.68 14.26 -23.88
CA SER A 373 20.65 15.02 -23.08
C SER A 373 19.97 16.22 -22.40
N PRO A 374 19.94 16.31 -21.05
CA PRO A 374 20.36 15.26 -20.13
C PRO A 374 19.48 14.00 -20.27
N PRO A 375 19.87 12.83 -19.75
CA PRO A 375 19.00 11.65 -19.74
C PRO A 375 17.65 11.98 -19.08
N PHE A 376 16.56 11.32 -19.47
CA PHE A 376 15.33 11.45 -18.70
C PHE A 376 15.53 10.86 -17.31
N GLU A 377 15.15 11.64 -16.31
CA GLU A 377 15.02 11.22 -14.91
C GLU A 377 13.78 10.32 -14.76
N LEU A 378 13.75 9.51 -13.69
CA LEU A 378 12.78 8.48 -13.30
C LEU A 378 13.24 7.03 -13.55
N GLY A 379 12.57 6.10 -12.87
CA GLY A 379 12.74 4.65 -13.00
C GLY A 379 11.75 3.91 -12.09
N THR A 380 11.70 2.59 -12.23
CA THR A 380 10.82 1.74 -11.42
C THR A 380 11.57 1.29 -10.15
N PRO A 381 11.05 1.54 -8.93
CA PRO A 381 11.71 1.10 -7.68
C PRO A 381 12.04 -0.40 -7.68
N GLY A 382 13.25 -0.74 -7.24
CA GLY A 382 13.79 -2.11 -7.23
C GLY A 382 14.32 -2.60 -8.59
N TYR A 383 14.19 -1.79 -9.64
CA TYR A 383 14.76 -2.04 -10.98
C TYR A 383 15.66 -0.89 -11.45
N MET A 384 15.46 0.32 -10.92
CA MET A 384 16.29 1.49 -11.16
C MET A 384 17.62 1.36 -10.41
N SER A 385 18.73 1.52 -11.12
CA SER A 385 20.06 1.40 -10.52
C SER A 385 20.48 2.67 -9.75
N PRO A 386 21.39 2.55 -8.76
CA PRO A 386 21.85 3.69 -7.97
C PRO A 386 22.48 4.79 -8.83
N GLU A 387 23.24 4.42 -9.86
CA GLU A 387 23.83 5.40 -10.77
C GLU A 387 22.78 6.08 -11.67
N GLN A 388 21.68 5.41 -12.00
CA GLN A 388 20.56 6.03 -12.71
C GLN A 388 19.81 7.00 -11.79
N GLU A 389 19.65 6.68 -10.51
CA GLU A 389 19.06 7.54 -9.50
C GLU A 389 19.92 8.78 -9.22
N ALA A 390 21.24 8.61 -9.20
CA ALA A 390 22.21 9.71 -9.10
C ALA A 390 22.33 10.57 -10.38
N GLY A 391 21.60 10.24 -11.45
CA GLY A 391 21.64 10.99 -12.72
C GLY A 391 22.95 10.82 -13.50
N ALA A 392 23.71 9.75 -13.24
CA ALA A 392 24.97 9.47 -13.94
C ALA A 392 24.75 9.21 -15.43
N HIS A 393 25.82 9.34 -16.22
CA HIS A 393 25.81 9.02 -17.64
C HIS A 393 25.34 7.57 -17.87
N PRO A 394 24.31 7.34 -18.70
CA PRO A 394 23.78 6.00 -18.89
C PRO A 394 24.77 5.03 -19.51
N THR A 395 24.83 3.83 -18.96
CA THR A 395 25.61 2.70 -19.47
C THR A 395 24.76 1.44 -19.48
N ILE A 396 25.22 0.40 -20.19
CA ILE A 396 24.54 -0.91 -20.21
C ILE A 396 24.45 -1.56 -18.82
N HIS A 397 25.31 -1.16 -17.87
CA HIS A 397 25.30 -1.69 -16.50
C HIS A 397 24.02 -1.32 -15.74
N GLN A 398 23.36 -0.20 -16.10
CA GLN A 398 22.05 0.17 -15.57
C GLN A 398 20.99 -0.88 -15.91
N ASP A 399 21.02 -1.41 -17.14
CA ASP A 399 20.12 -2.50 -17.55
C ASP A 399 20.44 -3.81 -16.85
N ILE A 400 21.71 -4.09 -16.54
CA ILE A 400 22.10 -5.32 -15.80
C ILE A 400 21.51 -5.30 -14.38
N TYR A 401 21.49 -4.15 -13.71
CA TYR A 401 20.82 -3.99 -12.42
C TYR A 401 19.31 -4.30 -12.54
N GLY A 402 18.63 -3.69 -13.53
CA GLY A 402 17.22 -3.97 -13.80
C GLY A 402 16.94 -5.43 -14.20
N VAL A 403 17.88 -6.08 -14.89
CA VAL A 403 17.85 -7.52 -15.16
C VAL A 403 17.92 -8.32 -13.85
N GLY A 404 18.75 -7.92 -12.88
CA GLY A 404 18.76 -8.50 -11.53
C GLY A 404 17.37 -8.45 -10.88
N GLY A 405 16.72 -7.29 -10.89
CA GLY A 405 15.35 -7.14 -10.39
C GLY A 405 14.32 -7.99 -11.14
N LEU A 406 14.46 -8.11 -12.47
CA LEU A 406 13.62 -8.98 -13.30
C LEU A 406 13.86 -10.47 -12.97
N MET A 407 15.10 -10.88 -12.73
CA MET A 407 15.45 -12.25 -12.34
C MET A 407 14.92 -12.59 -10.96
N ILE A 408 15.02 -11.69 -9.96
CA ILE A 408 14.37 -11.88 -8.65
C ILE A 408 12.88 -12.14 -8.87
N ARG A 409 12.21 -11.30 -9.65
CA ARG A 409 10.77 -11.44 -9.92
C ARG A 409 10.41 -12.76 -10.60
N CYS A 410 11.20 -13.19 -11.59
CA CYS A 410 10.96 -14.44 -12.30
C CYS A 410 11.25 -15.66 -11.43
N LEU A 411 12.34 -15.67 -10.68
CA LEU A 411 12.82 -16.87 -9.97
C LEU A 411 12.18 -17.06 -8.60
N THR A 412 11.68 -15.97 -7.99
CA THR A 412 11.02 -16.03 -6.67
C THR A 412 9.53 -15.77 -6.75
N GLY A 413 9.02 -15.13 -7.81
CA GLY A 413 7.64 -14.64 -7.84
C GLY A 413 7.40 -13.41 -6.95
N LEU A 414 8.43 -12.83 -6.32
CA LEU A 414 8.32 -11.68 -5.42
C LEU A 414 8.85 -10.39 -6.06
N SER A 415 8.39 -9.24 -5.56
CA SER A 415 8.96 -7.95 -5.95
C SER A 415 10.39 -7.83 -5.42
N PRO A 416 11.36 -7.29 -6.18
CA PRO A 416 12.71 -7.04 -5.66
C PRO A 416 12.72 -6.13 -4.42
N MET A 417 11.72 -5.26 -4.28
CA MET A 417 11.54 -4.36 -3.13
C MET A 417 11.31 -5.06 -1.79
N VAL A 418 11.12 -6.38 -1.76
CA VAL A 418 10.98 -7.12 -0.50
C VAL A 418 12.31 -7.66 0.07
N PHE A 419 13.41 -7.40 -0.63
CA PHE A 419 14.76 -7.84 -0.28
C PHE A 419 15.67 -6.64 -0.02
N ASP A 420 16.82 -6.90 0.60
CA ASP A 420 17.84 -5.88 0.78
C ASP A 420 18.70 -5.78 -0.48
N LEU A 421 18.39 -4.81 -1.34
CA LEU A 421 19.14 -4.59 -2.59
C LEU A 421 20.42 -3.76 -2.38
N SER A 422 20.69 -3.33 -1.14
CA SER A 422 21.81 -2.46 -0.79
C SER A 422 23.04 -3.22 -0.29
N ASP A 423 22.92 -4.52 -0.04
CA ASP A 423 24.00 -5.38 0.41
C ASP A 423 23.97 -6.68 -0.38
N VAL A 424 25.00 -6.89 -1.21
CA VAL A 424 25.10 -8.05 -2.12
C VAL A 424 25.17 -9.37 -1.34
N ASP A 425 25.88 -9.42 -0.22
CA ASP A 425 26.05 -10.65 0.56
C ASP A 425 24.76 -10.97 1.31
N ALA A 426 24.14 -9.96 1.94
CA ALA A 426 22.83 -10.12 2.58
C ALA A 426 21.77 -10.57 1.56
N LEU A 427 21.74 -9.94 0.38
CA LEU A 427 20.85 -10.32 -0.72
C LEU A 427 21.10 -11.77 -1.15
N CYS A 428 22.35 -12.18 -1.31
CA CYS A 428 22.69 -13.55 -1.68
C CYS A 428 22.16 -14.56 -0.65
N CYS A 429 22.34 -14.28 0.65
CA CYS A 429 21.81 -15.11 1.72
C CYS A 429 20.27 -15.20 1.69
N GLN A 430 19.57 -14.07 1.49
CA GLN A 430 18.11 -14.04 1.38
C GLN A 430 17.63 -14.84 0.16
N LEU A 431 18.21 -14.58 -1.02
CA LEU A 431 17.79 -15.22 -2.27
C LEU A 431 18.12 -16.72 -2.28
N ASN A 432 19.16 -17.17 -1.59
CA ASN A 432 19.51 -18.60 -1.52
C ASN A 432 18.33 -19.46 -1.05
N PHE A 433 17.56 -18.97 -0.07
CA PHE A 433 16.35 -19.64 0.38
C PHE A 433 15.26 -19.74 -0.71
N HIS A 434 15.13 -18.71 -1.55
CA HIS A 434 14.06 -18.61 -2.55
C HIS A 434 14.40 -19.22 -3.91
N MET A 435 15.68 -19.28 -4.28
CA MET A 435 16.13 -19.72 -5.60
C MET A 435 17.37 -20.61 -5.60
N GLY A 436 17.88 -21.03 -4.44
CA GLY A 436 19.09 -21.85 -4.36
C GLY A 436 20.39 -21.07 -4.64
N PRO A 437 21.55 -21.68 -4.34
CA PRO A 437 22.80 -20.95 -4.16
C PRO A 437 23.41 -20.42 -5.47
N GLN A 438 23.34 -21.22 -6.54
CA GLN A 438 23.91 -20.84 -7.83
C GLN A 438 23.18 -19.64 -8.44
N GLN A 439 21.84 -19.68 -8.40
CA GLN A 439 20.99 -18.60 -8.87
C GLN A 439 21.14 -17.36 -7.98
N ALA A 440 21.14 -17.53 -6.65
CA ALA A 440 21.30 -16.43 -5.70
C ALA A 440 22.61 -15.67 -5.88
N ASN A 441 23.73 -16.39 -6.08
CA ASN A 441 25.02 -15.76 -6.31
C ASN A 441 25.03 -14.94 -7.61
N LEU A 442 24.51 -15.48 -8.72
CA LEU A 442 24.46 -14.75 -9.99
C LEU A 442 23.55 -13.51 -9.89
N VAL A 443 22.37 -13.66 -9.29
CA VAL A 443 21.37 -12.59 -9.21
C VAL A 443 21.83 -11.47 -8.28
N SER A 444 22.41 -11.78 -7.13
CA SER A 444 22.92 -10.78 -6.19
C SER A 444 24.07 -9.96 -6.79
N GLN A 445 24.95 -10.56 -7.59
CA GLN A 445 26.03 -9.85 -8.29
C GLN A 445 25.53 -8.78 -9.28
N CYS A 446 24.30 -8.90 -9.81
CA CYS A 446 23.71 -7.83 -10.63
C CYS A 446 23.50 -6.52 -9.87
N PHE A 447 23.48 -6.56 -8.53
CA PHE A 447 23.27 -5.42 -7.64
C PHE A 447 24.58 -4.80 -7.12
N SER A 448 25.75 -5.23 -7.60
CA SER A 448 27.02 -4.61 -7.16
C SER A 448 27.03 -3.10 -7.44
N PHE A 449 27.50 -2.33 -6.45
CA PHE A 449 27.74 -0.89 -6.58
C PHE A 449 28.88 -0.59 -7.56
N THR A 450 29.87 -1.48 -7.63
CA THR A 450 30.92 -1.43 -8.65
C THR A 450 30.33 -1.97 -9.96
N THR A 451 30.01 -1.08 -10.90
CA THR A 451 29.27 -1.45 -12.12
C THR A 451 29.94 -2.55 -12.95
N GLU A 452 31.26 -2.57 -12.96
CA GLU A 452 32.13 -3.49 -13.68
C GLU A 452 32.12 -4.91 -13.10
N GLU A 453 31.75 -5.08 -11.83
CA GLU A 453 31.61 -6.39 -11.19
C GLU A 453 30.29 -7.07 -11.56
N ARG A 454 29.32 -6.32 -12.10
CA ARG A 454 28.04 -6.88 -12.52
C ARG A 454 28.24 -7.86 -13.69
N PRO A 455 27.60 -9.04 -13.67
CA PRO A 455 27.80 -10.05 -14.69
C PRO A 455 27.34 -9.55 -16.06
N PRO A 456 28.13 -9.74 -17.14
CA PRO A 456 27.73 -9.30 -18.45
C PRO A 456 26.55 -10.14 -18.96
N LEU A 457 25.66 -9.50 -19.74
CA LEU A 457 24.42 -10.11 -20.21
C LEU A 457 24.59 -11.49 -20.90
N PRO A 458 25.63 -11.73 -21.75
CA PRO A 458 25.88 -13.06 -22.32
C PRO A 458 26.13 -14.15 -21.27
N ASN A 459 26.79 -13.83 -20.15
CA ASN A 459 27.04 -14.79 -19.07
C ASN A 459 25.75 -15.13 -18.33
N ILE A 460 24.86 -14.15 -18.14
CA ILE A 460 23.53 -14.37 -17.57
C ILE A 460 22.72 -15.29 -18.48
N ILE A 461 22.67 -15.00 -19.79
CA ILE A 461 21.96 -15.83 -20.78
C ILE A 461 22.51 -17.26 -20.82
N ALA A 462 23.83 -17.43 -20.83
CA ALA A 462 24.47 -18.75 -20.81
C ALA A 462 24.12 -19.53 -19.53
N SER A 463 24.02 -18.84 -18.39
CA SER A 463 23.61 -19.46 -17.12
C SER A 463 22.16 -19.98 -17.21
N LEU A 464 21.25 -19.21 -17.82
CA LEU A 464 19.86 -19.64 -18.03
C LEU A 464 19.76 -20.94 -18.84
N ASP A 465 20.70 -21.21 -19.75
CA ASP A 465 20.71 -22.44 -20.56
C ASP A 465 21.11 -23.70 -19.80
N THR A 466 21.74 -23.53 -18.64
CA THR A 466 22.15 -24.65 -17.77
C THR A 466 21.07 -25.05 -16.76
N TRP A 467 20.12 -24.17 -16.48
CA TRP A 467 19.06 -24.37 -15.48
C TRP A 467 17.97 -25.40 -15.86
N PRO A 468 17.61 -25.61 -17.15
CA PRO A 468 16.59 -26.59 -17.55
C PRO A 468 16.97 -28.04 -17.20
N ASN A 469 18.27 -28.38 -17.17
CA ASN A 469 18.74 -29.76 -16.98
C ASN A 469 18.87 -30.18 -15.50
N ASN A 470 18.89 -29.23 -14.57
CA ASN A 470 18.95 -29.47 -13.13
C ASN A 470 17.66 -28.95 -12.47
N TYR A 471 16.55 -29.55 -12.89
CA TYR A 471 15.21 -29.31 -12.38
C TYR A 471 15.25 -29.10 -10.86
N PHE A 472 14.89 -27.90 -10.37
CA PHE A 472 14.97 -27.50 -8.96
C PHE A 472 14.68 -28.68 -8.04
N ASN A 473 15.73 -29.25 -7.47
CA ASN A 473 15.57 -30.42 -6.63
C ASN A 473 14.74 -29.96 -5.42
N PRO A 474 13.51 -30.47 -5.20
CA PRO A 474 12.68 -30.02 -4.08
C PRO A 474 13.38 -30.19 -2.73
N LYS A 475 14.38 -31.09 -2.66
CA LYS A 475 15.30 -31.28 -1.54
C LYS A 475 16.22 -30.09 -1.25
N LEU A 476 16.54 -29.25 -2.24
CA LEU A 476 17.25 -27.98 -2.01
C LEU A 476 16.45 -27.03 -1.08
N PHE A 477 15.14 -27.26 -0.99
CA PHE A 477 14.22 -26.50 -0.14
C PHE A 477 13.56 -27.40 0.92
N GLU A 478 14.09 -28.59 1.19
CA GLU A 478 13.75 -29.33 2.40
C GLU A 478 14.36 -28.58 3.58
N LEU A 479 13.51 -27.83 4.27
CA LEU A 479 13.92 -27.03 5.42
C LEU A 479 13.78 -27.85 6.68
N GLY A 480 14.77 -27.70 7.56
CA GLY A 480 14.67 -28.14 8.94
C GLY A 480 13.74 -27.23 9.74
N VAL A 481 13.49 -27.66 10.98
CA VAL A 481 12.80 -26.87 11.99
C VAL A 481 13.56 -25.54 12.17
N PRO A 482 12.86 -24.38 12.12
CA PRO A 482 13.45 -23.07 12.39
C PRO A 482 14.27 -23.04 13.68
N ASP A 483 15.49 -22.49 13.63
CA ASP A 483 16.33 -22.37 14.81
C ASP A 483 15.75 -21.32 15.78
N ARG A 484 15.40 -21.78 16.99
CA ARG A 484 14.85 -20.92 18.04
C ARG A 484 15.81 -19.82 18.47
N ASN A 485 17.13 -20.05 18.44
CA ASN A 485 18.11 -19.02 18.80
C ASN A 485 18.16 -17.91 17.74
N GLN A 486 18.16 -18.29 16.46
CA GLN A 486 18.04 -17.36 15.35
C GLN A 486 16.74 -16.54 15.44
N ILE A 487 15.61 -17.17 15.74
CA ILE A 487 14.32 -16.46 15.90
C ILE A 487 14.41 -15.47 17.07
N ARG A 488 14.94 -15.88 18.22
CA ARG A 488 15.08 -14.99 19.39
C ARG A 488 15.97 -13.79 19.07
N SER A 489 17.10 -14.01 18.39
CA SER A 489 17.98 -12.94 17.93
C SER A 489 17.26 -11.99 16.94
N THR A 490 16.53 -12.56 15.99
CA THR A 490 15.76 -11.80 14.99
C THR A 490 14.70 -10.92 15.63
N VAL A 491 13.96 -11.44 16.62
CA VAL A 491 12.98 -10.67 17.38
C VAL A 491 13.64 -9.53 18.15
N GLN A 492 14.80 -9.78 18.79
CA GLN A 492 15.53 -8.75 19.52
C GLN A 492 16.02 -7.62 18.60
N ASP A 493 16.55 -7.97 17.42
CA ASP A 493 16.95 -7.01 16.40
C ASP A 493 15.76 -6.27 15.80
N ALA A 494 14.60 -6.93 15.69
CA ALA A 494 13.37 -6.31 15.19
C ALA A 494 12.76 -5.31 16.19
N ILE A 495 12.84 -5.59 17.49
CA ILE A 495 12.47 -4.62 18.54
C ILE A 495 13.36 -3.39 18.46
N LYS A 496 14.66 -3.57 18.18
CA LYS A 496 15.57 -2.44 17.88
C LYS A 496 15.15 -1.71 16.60
N GLY A 497 14.74 -2.44 15.56
CA GLY A 497 14.24 -1.89 14.30
C GLY A 497 12.98 -1.02 14.45
N LEU A 498 12.17 -1.21 15.49
CA LEU A 498 11.03 -0.31 15.79
C LEU A 498 11.47 1.11 16.17
N ALA A 499 12.74 1.34 16.47
CA ALA A 499 13.33 2.66 16.68
C ALA A 499 13.82 3.33 15.38
N ASN A 500 13.66 2.68 14.22
CA ASN A 500 14.09 3.21 12.95
C ASN A 500 13.35 4.52 12.61
N PRO A 501 14.04 5.61 12.24
CA PRO A 501 13.42 6.88 11.90
C PRO A 501 12.37 6.80 10.79
N LYS A 502 12.45 5.80 9.89
CA LYS A 502 11.44 5.56 8.85
C LYS A 502 10.08 5.14 9.39
N LEU A 503 10.02 4.66 10.64
CA LEU A 503 8.79 4.27 11.32
C LEU A 503 8.25 5.36 12.25
N LEU A 504 8.90 6.52 12.33
CA LEU A 504 8.60 7.56 13.31
C LEU A 504 8.30 8.91 12.63
N ASN A 505 7.44 9.71 13.25
CA ASN A 505 7.30 11.13 12.91
C ASN A 505 8.38 11.99 13.63
N GLN A 506 8.30 13.31 13.45
CA GLN A 506 9.21 14.27 14.12
C GLN A 506 9.07 14.29 15.65
N GLU A 507 7.94 13.83 16.19
CA GLU A 507 7.67 13.74 17.63
C GLU A 507 8.00 12.34 18.20
N HIS A 508 8.66 11.48 17.42
CA HIS A 508 8.97 10.10 17.76
C HIS A 508 7.74 9.20 17.99
N LEU A 509 6.61 9.52 17.38
CA LEU A 509 5.41 8.69 17.35
C LEU A 509 5.45 7.70 16.18
N TRP A 510 5.02 6.45 16.41
CA TRP A 510 4.96 5.46 15.35
C TRP A 510 3.93 5.83 14.29
N VAL A 511 4.32 5.72 13.02
CA VAL A 511 3.44 5.99 11.88
C VAL A 511 2.85 4.71 11.29
N SER A 512 1.58 4.80 10.92
CA SER A 512 0.82 3.77 10.22
C SER A 512 0.81 4.08 8.72
N LYS A 513 0.79 3.04 7.89
CA LYS A 513 0.44 3.19 6.47
C LYS A 513 -1.07 3.30 6.30
N SER A 514 -1.49 4.23 5.46
CA SER A 514 -2.84 4.30 4.91
C SER A 514 -2.76 4.16 3.39
N PHE A 515 -3.51 3.19 2.86
CA PHE A 515 -3.65 2.98 1.42
C PHE A 515 -4.95 3.62 0.99
N ASN A 516 -4.87 4.54 0.04
CA ASN A 516 -6.06 5.03 -0.63
C ASN A 516 -6.09 4.45 -2.05
N THR A 517 -7.05 3.56 -2.32
CA THR A 517 -7.29 3.05 -3.67
C THR A 517 -8.06 4.11 -4.44
N ASP A 518 -7.33 4.98 -5.11
CA ASP A 518 -7.93 5.97 -5.96
C ASP A 518 -8.41 5.30 -7.26
N LYS A 519 -9.73 5.15 -7.44
CA LYS A 519 -10.30 4.55 -8.67
C LYS A 519 -9.85 5.28 -9.95
N ASN A 520 -9.37 6.52 -9.83
CA ASN A 520 -8.92 7.34 -10.94
C ASN A 520 -7.41 7.23 -11.21
N LEU A 521 -6.62 6.56 -10.38
CA LEU A 521 -5.19 6.32 -10.63
C LEU A 521 -4.88 4.83 -10.61
N SER A 522 -3.99 4.40 -11.49
CA SER A 522 -3.50 3.01 -11.48
C SER A 522 -2.44 2.74 -10.41
N ASN A 523 -1.91 3.77 -9.76
CA ASN A 523 -0.93 3.65 -8.69
C ASN A 523 -1.63 3.76 -7.32
N GLU A 524 -1.28 2.87 -6.40
CA GLU A 524 -1.71 2.98 -5.00
C GLU A 524 -1.03 4.17 -4.34
N VAL A 525 -1.82 4.98 -3.64
CA VAL A 525 -1.34 6.14 -2.89
C VAL A 525 -1.09 5.68 -1.46
N VAL A 526 0.17 5.71 -1.04
CA VAL A 526 0.52 5.41 0.34
C VAL A 526 0.74 6.72 1.09
N GLN A 527 -0.04 6.94 2.14
CA GLN A 527 0.14 8.05 3.08
C GLN A 527 0.51 7.50 4.46
N THR A 528 1.34 8.23 5.21
CA THR A 528 1.60 7.93 6.61
C THR A 528 0.66 8.75 7.50
N ASP A 529 0.13 8.11 8.55
CA ASP A 529 -0.77 8.73 9.51
C ASP A 529 -0.44 8.25 10.92
N ILE A 530 -0.89 9.00 11.95
CA ILE A 530 -0.74 8.62 13.35
C ILE A 530 -2.08 8.11 13.83
N LYS A 531 -2.10 6.87 14.29
CA LYS A 531 -3.31 6.22 14.80
C LYS A 531 -3.05 5.68 16.18
N ASP A 532 -4.01 5.85 17.07
CA ASP A 532 -3.90 5.34 18.45
C ASP A 532 -4.25 3.86 18.57
N ASN A 533 -4.96 3.31 17.60
CA ASN A 533 -5.66 2.03 17.66
C ASN A 533 -4.76 0.78 17.78
N LEU A 534 -5.36 -0.40 18.02
CA LEU A 534 -4.64 -1.67 18.12
C LEU A 534 -4.29 -2.32 16.78
N TYR A 535 -4.94 -1.92 15.68
CA TYR A 535 -4.78 -2.54 14.38
C TYR A 535 -3.43 -2.17 13.74
N ASP A 536 -3.33 -0.94 13.26
CA ASP A 536 -2.17 -0.38 12.58
C ASP A 536 -1.53 0.76 13.38
N GLY A 537 -2.17 1.15 14.48
CA GLY A 537 -1.75 2.25 15.34
C GLY A 537 -0.75 1.89 16.43
N ILE A 538 -0.39 2.93 17.18
CA ILE A 538 0.55 2.93 18.31
C ILE A 538 0.14 1.91 19.37
N GLY A 539 -1.15 1.84 19.71
CA GLY A 539 -1.66 0.93 20.75
C GLY A 539 -1.29 -0.53 20.49
N GLY A 540 -1.31 -0.96 19.22
CA GLY A 540 -0.92 -2.32 18.84
C GLY A 540 0.57 -2.60 19.10
N ILE A 541 1.43 -1.61 18.90
CA ILE A 541 2.87 -1.75 19.14
C ILE A 541 3.17 -1.80 20.63
N ILE A 542 2.50 -0.97 21.43
CA ILE A 542 2.62 -1.04 22.89
C ILE A 542 2.17 -2.42 23.39
N TYR A 543 1.03 -2.92 22.89
CA TYR A 543 0.52 -4.24 23.26
C TYR A 543 1.53 -5.36 22.99
N LEU A 544 2.15 -5.32 21.81
CA LEU A 544 3.21 -6.23 21.39
C LEU A 544 4.46 -6.12 22.28
N LEU A 545 4.92 -4.91 22.58
CA LEU A 545 6.13 -4.71 23.38
C LEU A 545 5.92 -5.17 24.83
N MET A 546 4.70 -5.07 25.37
CA MET A 546 4.34 -5.67 26.65
C MET A 546 4.47 -7.20 26.62
N ASP A 547 4.01 -7.86 25.55
CA ASP A 547 4.21 -9.32 25.37
C ASP A 547 5.70 -9.66 25.30
N ALA A 548 6.45 -8.96 24.45
CA ALA A 548 7.88 -9.17 24.32
C ALA A 548 8.61 -9.02 25.68
N LYS A 549 8.24 -8.02 26.48
CA LYS A 549 8.82 -7.83 27.82
C LYS A 549 8.48 -8.97 28.76
N SER A 550 7.24 -9.47 28.77
CA SER A 550 6.85 -10.62 29.60
C SER A 550 7.60 -11.90 29.22
N LEU A 551 8.03 -12.02 27.96
CA LEU A 551 8.84 -13.14 27.45
C LEU A 551 10.36 -12.91 27.61
N GLY A 552 10.76 -11.84 28.30
CA GLY A 552 12.15 -11.55 28.67
C GLY A 552 12.98 -10.89 27.57
N PHE A 553 12.36 -10.22 26.59
CA PHE A 553 13.09 -9.42 25.60
C PHE A 553 13.48 -8.05 26.16
N ASP A 554 14.62 -7.54 25.69
CA ASP A 554 15.11 -6.22 26.08
C ASP A 554 14.45 -5.11 25.24
N LEU A 555 13.79 -4.18 25.94
CA LEU A 555 13.13 -3.02 25.33
C LEU A 555 13.95 -1.73 25.44
N THR A 556 15.14 -1.78 26.05
CA THR A 556 16.03 -0.62 26.18
C THR A 556 16.23 0.13 24.85
N PRO A 557 16.38 -0.52 23.68
CA PRO A 557 16.55 0.18 22.40
C PRO A 557 15.41 1.13 22.00
N CYS A 558 14.18 0.87 22.46
CA CYS A 558 13.01 1.68 22.12
C CYS A 558 12.37 2.39 23.32
N LYS A 559 13.02 2.38 24.50
CA LYS A 559 12.42 2.86 25.75
C LYS A 559 11.85 4.28 25.67
N GLY A 560 12.63 5.25 25.19
CA GLY A 560 12.18 6.65 25.10
C GLY A 560 11.01 6.84 24.10
N ILE A 561 11.05 6.09 22.99
CA ILE A 561 9.98 6.08 21.98
C ILE A 561 8.71 5.48 22.59
N LEU A 562 8.84 4.35 23.27
CA LEU A 562 7.73 3.67 23.93
C LEU A 562 7.07 4.54 24.99
N GLU A 563 7.84 5.24 25.82
CA GLU A 563 7.31 6.17 26.83
C GLU A 563 6.51 7.32 26.20
N ALA A 564 7.04 7.94 25.13
CA ALA A 564 6.34 9.01 24.41
C ALA A 564 5.02 8.54 23.80
N ASN A 565 5.05 7.38 23.13
CA ASN A 565 3.88 6.77 22.47
C ASN A 565 2.83 6.29 23.49
N PHE A 566 3.27 5.73 24.62
CA PHE A 566 2.38 5.35 25.72
C PHE A 566 1.64 6.56 26.28
N ASN A 567 2.36 7.64 26.58
CA ASN A 567 1.75 8.87 27.07
C ASN A 567 0.76 9.46 26.06
N HIS A 568 1.09 9.45 24.77
CA HIS A 568 0.21 9.93 23.71
C HIS A 568 -1.14 9.19 23.71
N VAL A 569 -1.12 7.85 23.59
CA VAL A 569 -2.33 7.04 23.48
C VAL A 569 -3.19 7.12 24.75
N PHE A 570 -2.57 7.00 25.92
CA PHE A 570 -3.34 6.98 27.18
C PHE A 570 -3.89 8.36 27.55
N ASN A 571 -3.19 9.45 27.25
CA ASN A 571 -3.72 10.80 27.44
C ASN A 571 -4.93 11.04 26.51
N ASN A 572 -4.84 10.66 25.24
CA ASN A 572 -5.96 10.78 24.30
C ASN A 572 -7.17 9.94 24.76
N TYR A 573 -6.91 8.72 25.23
CA TYR A 573 -7.93 7.80 25.71
C TYR A 573 -8.67 8.34 26.95
N ILE A 574 -7.93 8.80 27.97
CA ILE A 574 -8.50 9.30 29.23
C ILE A 574 -9.25 10.62 29.03
N ASN A 575 -8.70 11.53 28.22
CA ASN A 575 -9.31 12.82 27.95
C ASN A 575 -10.48 12.75 26.96
N GLY A 576 -10.76 11.56 26.40
CA GLY A 576 -11.83 11.36 25.41
C GLY A 576 -11.51 11.95 24.04
N ALA A 577 -10.24 12.28 23.77
CA ALA A 577 -9.75 12.85 22.51
C ALA A 577 -9.27 11.79 21.49
N PHE A 578 -9.60 10.52 21.71
CA PHE A 578 -9.24 9.41 20.81
C PHE A 578 -9.82 9.60 19.41
N SER A 579 -8.96 9.50 18.40
CA SER A 579 -9.24 9.83 17.00
C SER A 579 -9.77 8.69 16.13
N GLY A 580 -9.98 7.48 16.68
CA GLY A 580 -10.43 6.31 15.93
C GLY A 580 -11.94 6.01 16.01
N ASN A 581 -12.42 5.22 15.04
CA ASN A 581 -13.78 4.66 15.02
C ASN A 581 -14.01 3.67 16.16
N ASP A 582 -15.27 3.38 16.50
CA ASP A 582 -15.58 2.38 17.53
C ASP A 582 -15.14 0.96 17.13
N GLY A 583 -14.72 0.13 18.10
CA GLY A 583 -14.28 -1.23 17.81
C GLY A 583 -13.11 -1.78 18.62
N LEU A 584 -12.88 -3.09 18.47
CA LEU A 584 -11.75 -3.79 19.06
C LEU A 584 -10.42 -3.38 18.43
N PHE A 585 -10.32 -3.39 17.09
CA PHE A 585 -9.02 -3.11 16.46
C PHE A 585 -8.80 -1.63 16.16
N HIS A 586 -9.83 -0.94 15.68
CA HIS A 586 -9.74 0.47 15.28
C HIS A 586 -10.17 1.45 16.38
N GLY A 587 -10.68 0.95 17.50
CA GLY A 587 -11.39 1.74 18.49
C GLY A 587 -10.93 1.66 19.93
N LYS A 588 -11.69 2.37 20.77
CA LYS A 588 -11.47 2.54 22.22
C LYS A 588 -11.50 1.22 22.99
N GLN A 589 -12.20 0.20 22.50
CA GLN A 589 -12.28 -1.11 23.15
C GLN A 589 -10.96 -1.86 23.05
N GLY A 590 -10.21 -1.68 21.96
CA GLY A 590 -8.82 -2.15 21.89
C GLY A 590 -7.94 -1.48 22.94
N ILE A 591 -8.03 -0.16 23.07
CA ILE A 591 -7.25 0.57 24.08
C ILE A 591 -7.67 0.19 25.50
N THR A 592 -8.92 -0.21 25.70
CA THR A 592 -9.39 -0.81 26.96
C THR A 592 -8.62 -2.09 27.29
N LEU A 593 -8.45 -3.00 26.32
CA LEU A 593 -7.64 -4.21 26.52
C LEU A 593 -6.17 -3.87 26.81
N LEU A 594 -5.61 -2.91 26.09
CA LEU A 594 -4.26 -2.42 26.34
C LEU A 594 -4.10 -1.87 27.76
N ALA A 595 -5.08 -1.10 28.24
CA ALA A 595 -5.10 -0.55 29.59
C ALA A 595 -5.13 -1.64 30.67
N LEU A 596 -5.99 -2.65 30.51
CA LEU A 596 -6.08 -3.78 31.44
C LEU A 596 -4.76 -4.56 31.50
N LYS A 597 -4.13 -4.77 30.34
CA LYS A 597 -2.82 -5.42 30.26
C LYS A 597 -1.74 -4.62 30.97
N ALA A 598 -1.70 -3.29 30.76
CA ALA A 598 -0.77 -2.40 31.44
C ALA A 598 -0.93 -2.45 32.97
N LEU A 599 -2.18 -2.50 33.45
CA LEU A 599 -2.49 -2.65 34.89
C LEU A 599 -2.04 -4.02 35.43
N LYS A 600 -2.32 -5.10 34.70
CA LYS A 600 -1.95 -6.47 35.09
C LYS A 600 -0.44 -6.66 35.20
N LEU A 601 0.33 -6.02 34.31
CA LEU A 601 1.79 -6.12 34.26
C LEU A 601 2.50 -5.07 35.14
N GLU A 602 1.76 -4.26 35.89
CA GLU A 602 2.31 -3.14 36.67
C GLU A 602 3.24 -2.25 35.84
N TRP A 603 2.90 -2.04 34.56
CA TRP A 603 3.76 -1.40 33.57
C TRP A 603 4.09 0.05 33.91
N THR A 604 3.16 0.72 34.59
CA THR A 604 3.29 2.10 35.08
C THR A 604 2.58 2.22 36.42
N SER A 605 2.85 3.31 37.15
CA SER A 605 2.00 3.69 38.29
C SER A 605 0.53 3.83 37.83
N PRO A 606 -0.46 3.49 38.67
CA PRO A 606 -1.87 3.53 38.29
C PRO A 606 -2.24 4.86 37.64
N ILE A 607 -2.69 4.81 36.38
CA ILE A 607 -3.02 6.03 35.62
C ILE A 607 -4.35 6.58 36.16
N PRO A 608 -4.38 7.80 36.74
CA PRO A 608 -5.62 8.37 37.28
C PRO A 608 -6.71 8.45 36.20
N GLY A 609 -7.92 8.02 36.54
CA GLY A 609 -9.07 8.06 35.63
C GLY A 609 -9.17 6.88 34.65
N ILE A 610 -8.22 5.94 34.61
CA ILE A 610 -8.26 4.82 33.65
C ILE A 610 -9.50 3.93 33.80
N LEU A 611 -9.92 3.62 35.04
CA LEU A 611 -11.13 2.82 35.29
C LEU A 611 -12.40 3.56 34.84
N SER A 612 -12.43 4.90 35.01
CA SER A 612 -13.54 5.71 34.52
C SER A 612 -13.58 5.74 32.99
N ALA A 613 -12.42 5.79 32.34
CA ALA A 613 -12.32 5.73 30.88
C ALA A 613 -12.77 4.36 30.34
N ILE A 614 -12.38 3.26 31.00
CA ILE A 614 -12.84 1.90 30.71
C ILE A 614 -14.36 1.80 30.80
N ARG A 615 -14.98 2.30 31.88
CA ARG A 615 -16.44 2.28 32.00
C ARG A 615 -17.12 3.12 30.92
N LYS A 616 -16.59 4.30 30.62
CA LYS A 616 -17.14 5.17 29.57
C LYS A 616 -17.05 4.52 28.17
N SER A 617 -16.03 3.71 27.91
CA SER A 617 -15.85 3.04 26.62
C SER A 617 -16.82 1.87 26.39
N THR A 618 -17.43 1.33 27.45
CA THR A 618 -18.37 0.20 27.37
C THR A 618 -19.84 0.63 27.30
N GLU A 619 -20.16 1.89 27.64
CA GLU A 619 -21.52 2.46 27.60
C GLU A 619 -22.02 2.80 26.18
N GLN A 620 -21.17 2.62 25.16
CA GLN A 620 -21.45 3.01 23.79
C GLN A 620 -22.29 1.97 23.03
N GLN A 621 -23.22 2.44 22.20
CA GLN A 621 -24.00 1.59 21.29
C GLN A 621 -23.29 1.42 19.95
N PHE A 622 -23.31 0.20 19.41
CA PHE A 622 -22.68 -0.13 18.14
C PHE A 622 -23.72 -0.36 17.04
N ALA A 623 -23.41 0.13 15.83
CA ALA A 623 -24.28 -0.05 14.67
C ALA A 623 -24.17 -1.46 14.03
N ASN A 624 -23.17 -2.26 14.42
CA ASN A 624 -22.90 -3.57 13.83
C ASN A 624 -22.39 -4.60 14.86
N ASN A 625 -22.40 -5.88 14.47
CA ASN A 625 -22.04 -7.02 15.33
C ASN A 625 -20.65 -7.61 15.05
N SER A 626 -19.80 -6.90 14.30
CA SER A 626 -18.49 -7.39 13.89
C SER A 626 -17.49 -7.46 15.05
N LEU A 627 -16.48 -8.32 14.89
CA LEU A 627 -15.38 -8.42 15.83
C LEU A 627 -14.50 -7.16 15.79
N SER A 628 -14.28 -6.60 14.60
CA SER A 628 -13.38 -5.47 14.38
C SER A 628 -13.91 -4.13 14.89
N SER A 629 -15.22 -3.89 14.70
CA SER A 629 -15.86 -2.57 14.88
C SER A 629 -17.23 -2.62 15.56
N GLY A 630 -17.60 -3.76 16.15
CA GLY A 630 -18.95 -4.01 16.62
C GLY A 630 -19.06 -4.61 18.02
N THR A 631 -20.29 -5.00 18.36
CA THR A 631 -20.67 -5.50 19.70
C THR A 631 -19.89 -6.73 20.15
N THR A 632 -19.48 -7.62 19.24
CA THR A 632 -18.71 -8.83 19.60
C THR A 632 -17.27 -8.50 20.00
N GLY A 633 -16.67 -7.47 19.40
CA GLY A 633 -15.37 -6.94 19.83
C GLY A 633 -15.43 -6.36 21.25
N LEU A 634 -16.48 -5.58 21.56
CA LEU A 634 -16.74 -5.13 22.92
C LEU A 634 -16.95 -6.32 23.87
N GLY A 635 -17.71 -7.33 23.45
CA GLY A 635 -17.95 -8.54 24.24
C GLY A 635 -16.66 -9.25 24.67
N LEU A 636 -15.68 -9.39 23.78
CA LEU A 636 -14.37 -9.94 24.15
C LEU A 636 -13.65 -9.07 25.19
N ALA A 637 -13.68 -7.75 25.02
CA ALA A 637 -13.13 -6.84 26.02
C ALA A 637 -13.83 -6.99 27.39
N LEU A 638 -15.16 -7.15 27.40
CA LEU A 638 -15.94 -7.35 28.62
C LEU A 638 -15.61 -8.65 29.36
N ILE A 639 -15.27 -9.73 28.65
CA ILE A 639 -14.78 -10.98 29.27
C ILE A 639 -13.50 -10.69 30.06
N GLU A 640 -12.55 -9.95 29.48
CA GLU A 640 -11.31 -9.60 30.17
C GLU A 640 -11.53 -8.58 31.31
N ILE A 641 -12.41 -7.59 31.11
CA ILE A 641 -12.79 -6.64 32.16
C ILE A 641 -13.40 -7.38 33.36
N SER A 642 -14.28 -8.35 33.12
CA SER A 642 -14.96 -9.11 34.18
C SER A 642 -14.01 -9.92 35.06
N LYS A 643 -12.82 -10.26 34.55
CA LYS A 643 -11.78 -10.92 35.35
C LYS A 643 -11.08 -9.98 36.33
N TYR A 644 -11.16 -8.67 36.09
CA TYR A 644 -10.43 -7.65 36.85
C TYR A 644 -11.34 -6.74 37.69
N VAL A 645 -12.51 -6.39 37.16
CA VAL A 645 -13.53 -5.56 37.81
C VAL A 645 -14.52 -6.45 38.55
N LYS A 646 -14.68 -6.22 39.86
CA LYS A 646 -15.57 -7.02 40.73
C LYS A 646 -17.05 -6.60 40.71
N GLU A 647 -17.37 -5.53 39.98
CA GLU A 647 -18.74 -5.03 39.83
C GLU A 647 -19.50 -5.85 38.78
N ASP A 648 -20.83 -5.93 38.90
CA ASP A 648 -21.66 -6.80 38.03
C ASP A 648 -21.92 -6.22 36.63
N TRP A 649 -21.69 -4.92 36.42
CA TRP A 649 -22.04 -4.25 35.16
C TRP A 649 -21.36 -4.85 33.91
N PRO A 650 -20.09 -5.33 33.92
CA PRO A 650 -19.49 -5.91 32.72
C PRO A 650 -20.20 -7.18 32.29
N GLY A 651 -20.58 -8.03 33.26
CA GLY A 651 -21.35 -9.24 33.03
C GLY A 651 -22.75 -8.94 32.51
N ASN A 652 -23.41 -7.91 33.04
CA ASN A 652 -24.74 -7.50 32.58
C ASN A 652 -24.73 -7.05 31.10
N ILE A 653 -23.73 -6.27 30.68
CA ILE A 653 -23.59 -5.85 29.28
C ILE A 653 -23.25 -7.06 28.40
N LEU A 654 -22.35 -7.95 28.85
CA LEU A 654 -21.98 -9.15 28.11
C LEU A 654 -23.18 -10.07 27.83
N ASN A 655 -24.05 -10.25 28.83
CA ASN A 655 -25.29 -11.03 28.69
C ASN A 655 -26.24 -10.37 27.70
N ALA A 656 -26.46 -9.06 27.78
CA ALA A 656 -27.32 -8.34 26.85
C ALA A 656 -26.85 -8.48 25.39
N ILE A 657 -25.55 -8.35 25.13
CA ILE A 657 -24.96 -8.55 23.78
C ILE A 657 -25.21 -9.99 23.30
N THR A 658 -25.00 -10.97 24.19
CA THR A 658 -25.12 -12.40 23.85
C THR A 658 -26.58 -12.76 23.55
N ASP A 659 -27.52 -12.32 24.38
CA ASP A 659 -28.95 -12.55 24.19
C ASP A 659 -29.44 -11.94 22.87
N GLU A 660 -29.05 -10.69 22.59
CA GLU A 660 -29.39 -10.02 21.33
C GLU A 660 -28.88 -10.80 20.10
N LEU A 661 -27.66 -11.34 20.16
CA LEU A 661 -27.09 -12.13 19.07
C LEU A 661 -27.85 -13.44 18.87
N ILE A 662 -28.25 -14.11 19.95
CA ILE A 662 -29.03 -15.36 19.89
C ILE A 662 -30.43 -15.07 19.32
N GLU A 663 -31.10 -14.01 19.78
CA GLU A 663 -32.43 -13.61 19.30
C GLU A 663 -32.43 -13.22 17.82
N LYS A 664 -31.40 -12.51 17.37
CA LYS A 664 -31.25 -12.09 15.97
C LYS A 664 -30.72 -13.19 15.04
N GLN A 665 -30.35 -14.36 15.57
CA GLN A 665 -29.89 -15.48 14.75
C GLN A 665 -31.03 -16.00 13.86
N CYS A 666 -30.78 -16.07 12.56
CA CYS A 666 -31.76 -16.56 11.59
C CYS A 666 -31.95 -18.09 11.73
N LYS A 667 -33.09 -18.62 11.26
CA LYS A 667 -33.39 -20.07 11.32
C LYS A 667 -32.35 -20.95 10.61
N ASN A 668 -31.68 -20.42 9.60
CA ASN A 668 -30.60 -21.08 8.89
C ASN A 668 -29.24 -21.02 9.64
N GLY A 669 -29.17 -20.38 10.81
CA GLY A 669 -27.97 -20.23 11.62
C GLY A 669 -27.13 -18.98 11.33
N SER A 670 -27.52 -18.15 10.35
CA SER A 670 -26.76 -16.94 9.98
C SER A 670 -27.19 -15.69 10.75
N TRP A 671 -26.38 -14.64 10.63
CA TRP A 671 -26.73 -13.27 11.01
C TRP A 671 -26.78 -12.40 9.74
N LYS A 672 -27.70 -11.43 9.69
CA LYS A 672 -27.85 -10.53 8.53
C LYS A 672 -26.75 -9.47 8.52
N ILE A 673 -25.54 -9.88 8.15
CA ILE A 673 -24.38 -9.00 7.98
C ILE A 673 -24.03 -9.04 6.50
N TYR A 674 -24.20 -7.92 5.81
CA TYR A 674 -23.96 -7.81 4.38
C TYR A 674 -22.60 -7.18 4.12
N THR A 675 -21.86 -7.69 3.14
CA THR A 675 -20.55 -7.14 2.76
C THR A 675 -20.72 -5.71 2.22
N ARG A 676 -20.10 -4.70 2.84
CA ARG A 676 -19.95 -3.36 2.25
C ARG A 676 -18.76 -3.33 1.29
N ILE A 677 -18.92 -3.80 0.04
CA ILE A 677 -18.03 -3.40 -1.08
C ILE A 677 -18.81 -3.36 -2.40
N GLY A 678 -19.05 -2.15 -2.92
CA GLY A 678 -18.94 -1.79 -4.35
C GLY A 678 -19.84 -2.44 -5.40
N THR A 679 -20.64 -3.45 -5.08
CA THR A 679 -21.62 -4.06 -5.99
C THR A 679 -22.90 -4.33 -5.20
N ASN A 680 -24.06 -4.33 -5.86
CA ASN A 680 -25.40 -4.61 -5.29
C ASN A 680 -25.55 -6.05 -4.72
N SER A 681 -24.50 -6.64 -4.15
CA SER A 681 -24.47 -8.00 -3.65
C SER A 681 -25.16 -8.08 -2.29
N LYS A 682 -26.26 -8.83 -2.22
CA LYS A 682 -26.95 -9.23 -0.98
C LYS A 682 -26.23 -10.37 -0.24
N ASN A 683 -24.95 -10.60 -0.51
CA ASN A 683 -24.23 -11.74 0.07
C ASN A 683 -23.87 -11.46 1.53
N ILE A 684 -24.04 -12.51 2.35
CA ILE A 684 -23.74 -12.49 3.76
C ILE A 684 -22.23 -12.56 3.95
N ASP A 685 -21.67 -11.70 4.80
CA ASP A 685 -20.26 -11.71 5.15
C ASP A 685 -19.94 -12.88 6.10
N ILE A 686 -19.00 -13.72 5.69
CA ILE A 686 -18.54 -14.91 6.41
C ILE A 686 -17.17 -14.72 7.05
N GLY A 687 -16.54 -13.56 6.90
CA GLY A 687 -15.21 -13.29 7.43
C GLY A 687 -15.12 -13.31 8.96
N PHE A 688 -13.90 -13.46 9.47
CA PHE A 688 -13.55 -13.46 10.89
C PHE A 688 -13.66 -12.08 11.52
N PHE A 689 -13.11 -11.04 10.89
CA PHE A 689 -13.12 -9.70 11.49
C PHE A 689 -14.48 -9.02 11.37
N THR A 690 -15.13 -9.12 10.21
CA THR A 690 -16.35 -8.36 9.89
C THR A 690 -17.62 -9.21 9.81
N GLY A 691 -17.50 -10.53 9.68
CA GLY A 691 -18.60 -11.41 9.35
C GLY A 691 -18.95 -12.44 10.41
N ILE A 692 -19.69 -13.47 9.97
CA ILE A 692 -20.25 -14.52 10.83
C ILE A 692 -19.19 -15.32 11.60
N SER A 693 -18.00 -15.53 11.01
CA SER A 693 -16.95 -16.32 11.68
C SER A 693 -16.48 -15.66 12.98
N GLY A 694 -16.44 -14.33 13.04
CA GLY A 694 -16.13 -13.57 14.25
C GLY A 694 -17.19 -13.73 15.34
N ILE A 695 -18.47 -13.70 14.96
CA ILE A 695 -19.59 -13.93 15.90
C ILE A 695 -19.51 -15.33 16.50
N ILE A 696 -19.29 -16.35 15.67
CA ILE A 696 -19.21 -17.74 16.15
C ILE A 696 -18.05 -17.89 17.13
N TYR A 697 -16.88 -17.32 16.81
CA TYR A 697 -15.74 -17.34 17.71
C TYR A 697 -16.04 -16.65 19.05
N PHE A 698 -16.66 -15.46 19.01
CA PHE A 698 -17.11 -14.75 20.20
C PHE A 698 -18.06 -15.61 21.05
N LEU A 699 -19.08 -16.24 20.45
CA LEU A 699 -20.01 -17.11 21.18
C LEU A 699 -19.30 -18.30 21.85
N PHE A 700 -18.28 -18.88 21.21
CA PHE A 700 -17.46 -19.91 21.86
C PHE A 700 -16.67 -19.35 23.05
N LYS A 701 -16.14 -18.13 22.98
CA LYS A 701 -15.48 -17.48 24.12
C LYS A 701 -16.43 -17.19 25.27
N VAL A 702 -17.65 -16.74 24.99
CA VAL A 702 -18.69 -16.59 26.03
C VAL A 702 -19.08 -17.94 26.61
N TYR A 703 -19.15 -19.01 25.80
CA TYR A 703 -19.41 -20.35 26.31
C TYR A 703 -18.29 -20.86 27.23
N GLU A 704 -17.02 -20.67 26.86
CA GLU A 704 -15.89 -21.02 27.75
C GLU A 704 -15.99 -20.28 29.10
N TYR A 705 -16.41 -19.02 29.07
CA TYR A 705 -16.58 -18.20 30.27
C TYR A 705 -17.82 -18.56 31.12
N SER A 706 -18.98 -18.81 30.48
CA SER A 706 -20.28 -18.95 31.16
C SER A 706 -20.79 -20.39 31.31
N GLN A 707 -20.29 -21.31 30.49
CA GLN A 707 -20.76 -22.69 30.36
C GLN A 707 -22.26 -22.85 30.00
N HIS A 708 -22.87 -21.81 29.40
CA HIS A 708 -24.31 -21.83 29.09
C HIS A 708 -24.62 -22.54 27.76
N THR A 709 -25.42 -23.60 27.80
CA THR A 709 -25.64 -24.51 26.66
C THR A 709 -26.38 -23.89 25.47
N LEU A 710 -27.23 -22.88 25.69
CA LEU A 710 -27.89 -22.17 24.58
C LEU A 710 -26.88 -21.43 23.68
N ILE A 711 -25.80 -20.92 24.27
CA ILE A 711 -24.74 -20.21 23.54
C ILE A 711 -24.00 -21.20 22.65
N LEU A 712 -23.64 -22.37 23.18
CA LEU A 712 -23.03 -23.45 22.41
C LEU A 712 -23.94 -23.89 21.26
N SER A 713 -25.25 -24.05 21.50
CA SER A 713 -26.22 -24.38 20.45
C SER A 713 -26.26 -23.33 19.34
N SER A 714 -26.23 -22.04 19.70
CA SER A 714 -26.21 -20.94 18.72
C SER A 714 -24.91 -20.93 17.90
N ALA A 715 -23.76 -21.09 18.55
CA ALA A 715 -22.46 -21.18 17.87
C ALA A 715 -22.42 -22.35 16.87
N MET A 716 -22.89 -23.54 17.29
CA MET A 716 -22.95 -24.73 16.43
C MET A 716 -23.92 -24.56 15.24
N LYS A 717 -25.06 -23.85 15.42
CA LYS A 717 -25.94 -23.48 14.30
C LYS A 717 -25.22 -22.58 13.29
N GLY A 718 -24.39 -21.65 13.78
CA GLY A 718 -23.53 -20.81 12.96
C GLY A 718 -22.51 -21.61 12.15
N LEU A 719 -21.80 -22.56 12.78
CA LEU A 719 -20.88 -23.45 12.06
C LEU A 719 -21.58 -24.27 10.97
N ASN A 720 -22.77 -24.80 11.27
CA ASN A 720 -23.59 -25.52 10.29
C ASN A 720 -24.06 -24.64 9.13
N TYR A 721 -24.22 -23.33 9.35
CA TYR A 721 -24.45 -22.39 8.26
C TYR A 721 -23.22 -22.28 7.35
N LEU A 722 -22.02 -22.10 7.92
CA LEU A 722 -20.77 -22.00 7.17
C LEU A 722 -20.49 -23.27 6.34
N ILE A 723 -20.72 -24.46 6.91
CA ILE A 723 -20.57 -25.75 6.20
C ILE A 723 -21.50 -25.80 4.97
N ARG A 724 -22.76 -25.38 5.11
CA ARG A 724 -23.74 -25.39 4.00
C ARG A 724 -23.45 -24.33 2.93
N HIS A 725 -22.78 -23.25 3.29
CA HIS A 725 -22.44 -22.13 2.39
C HIS A 725 -20.99 -22.17 1.94
N GLU A 726 -20.40 -23.36 1.94
CA GLU A 726 -19.06 -23.64 1.46
C GLU A 726 -18.73 -22.98 0.11
N ARG A 727 -19.66 -23.00 -0.86
CA ARG A 727 -19.42 -22.37 -2.17
C ARG A 727 -19.16 -20.86 -2.10
N GLN A 728 -19.70 -20.15 -1.11
CA GLN A 728 -19.41 -18.73 -0.87
C GLN A 728 -18.03 -18.53 -0.22
N LEU A 729 -17.54 -19.52 0.55
CA LEU A 729 -16.15 -19.59 1.03
C LEU A 729 -15.13 -19.78 -0.10
N PHE A 730 -15.60 -20.13 -1.31
CA PHE A 730 -14.76 -20.63 -2.41
C PHE A 730 -14.65 -19.66 -3.60
N GLY A 731 -15.12 -18.43 -3.46
CA GLY A 731 -15.07 -17.41 -4.51
C GLY A 731 -13.73 -16.67 -4.58
N GLU A 732 -13.10 -16.72 -5.76
CA GLU A 732 -11.81 -16.11 -6.17
C GLU A 732 -10.57 -16.50 -5.36
N ALA A 733 -9.54 -16.98 -6.07
CA ALA A 733 -8.24 -17.36 -5.50
C ALA A 733 -7.49 -16.21 -4.80
N SER A 734 -7.94 -14.95 -5.00
CA SER A 734 -7.47 -13.74 -4.33
C SER A 734 -7.96 -13.60 -2.87
N LYS A 735 -8.90 -14.45 -2.42
CA LYS A 735 -9.47 -14.46 -1.06
C LYS A 735 -9.03 -15.64 -0.19
N LEU A 736 -7.88 -16.27 -0.49
CA LEU A 736 -7.38 -17.38 0.33
C LEU A 736 -6.86 -16.89 1.70
N TRP A 737 -6.47 -15.61 1.81
CA TRP A 737 -5.79 -15.01 2.96
C TRP A 737 -6.61 -13.97 3.71
N GLY A 738 -6.18 -13.70 4.95
CA GLY A 738 -6.70 -12.68 5.83
C GLY A 738 -7.94 -13.08 6.63
N GLY A 739 -8.41 -12.18 7.50
CA GLY A 739 -9.56 -12.45 8.37
C GLY A 739 -10.82 -12.85 7.60
N SER A 740 -11.03 -12.36 6.38
CA SER A 740 -12.15 -12.76 5.51
C SER A 740 -11.88 -13.99 4.63
N GLY A 741 -10.66 -14.54 4.66
CA GLY A 741 -10.24 -15.69 3.84
C GLY A 741 -10.34 -17.04 4.56
N SER A 742 -9.86 -18.10 3.89
CA SER A 742 -10.00 -19.49 4.38
C SER A 742 -9.37 -19.72 5.76
N ALA A 743 -8.23 -19.07 6.03
CA ALA A 743 -7.55 -19.16 7.32
C ALA A 743 -8.37 -18.52 8.46
N GLY A 744 -8.92 -17.32 8.25
CA GLY A 744 -9.77 -16.65 9.24
C GLY A 744 -11.06 -17.43 9.53
N VAL A 745 -11.66 -18.03 8.50
CA VAL A 745 -12.85 -18.87 8.66
C VAL A 745 -12.55 -20.17 9.42
N ALA A 746 -11.34 -20.71 9.33
CA ALA A 746 -10.95 -21.93 10.06
C ALA A 746 -10.92 -21.73 11.59
N ILE A 747 -10.70 -20.50 12.08
CA ILE A 747 -10.59 -20.17 13.51
C ILE A 747 -11.79 -20.69 14.34
N PRO A 748 -13.05 -20.34 14.04
CA PRO A 748 -14.19 -20.87 14.79
C PRO A 748 -14.37 -22.39 14.68
N PHE A 749 -13.91 -23.04 13.60
CA PHE A 749 -13.93 -24.51 13.51
C PHE A 749 -12.91 -25.15 14.46
N ILE A 750 -11.70 -24.59 14.53
CA ILE A 750 -10.66 -25.04 15.46
C ILE A 750 -11.15 -24.90 16.91
N GLN A 751 -11.73 -23.74 17.24
CA GLN A 751 -12.30 -23.50 18.56
C GLN A 751 -13.47 -24.44 18.87
N GLY A 752 -14.38 -24.66 17.91
CA GLY A 752 -15.49 -25.58 18.05
C GLY A 752 -15.05 -27.03 18.26
N TYR A 753 -14.00 -27.48 17.56
CA TYR A 753 -13.41 -28.80 17.76
C TYR A 753 -12.77 -28.92 19.14
N ALA A 754 -12.01 -27.92 19.59
CA ALA A 754 -11.39 -27.92 20.92
C ALA A 754 -12.42 -28.07 22.04
N ILE A 755 -13.63 -27.54 21.86
CA ILE A 755 -14.74 -27.64 22.82
C ILE A 755 -15.49 -28.98 22.71
N THR A 756 -15.75 -29.46 21.50
CA THR A 756 -16.73 -30.55 21.26
C THR A 756 -16.11 -31.90 20.90
N GLY A 757 -14.88 -31.92 20.36
CA GLY A 757 -14.26 -33.11 19.78
C GLY A 757 -14.92 -33.61 18.49
N ASP A 758 -15.82 -32.85 17.87
CA ASP A 758 -16.58 -33.29 16.69
C ASP A 758 -15.70 -33.45 15.45
N LEU A 759 -15.52 -34.69 14.99
CA LEU A 759 -14.73 -35.06 13.82
C LEU A 759 -15.21 -34.41 12.51
N LEU A 760 -16.48 -33.98 12.42
CA LEU A 760 -16.94 -33.20 11.27
C LEU A 760 -16.24 -31.85 11.20
N LEU A 761 -16.00 -31.20 12.34
CA LEU A 761 -15.28 -29.93 12.41
C LEU A 761 -13.82 -30.10 12.01
N GLN A 762 -13.16 -31.19 12.46
CA GLN A 762 -11.80 -31.54 12.03
C GLN A 762 -11.69 -31.63 10.50
N ARG A 763 -12.62 -32.36 9.86
CA ARG A 763 -12.65 -32.49 8.39
C ARG A 763 -12.82 -31.14 7.68
N GLN A 764 -13.56 -30.20 8.27
CA GLN A 764 -13.70 -28.85 7.73
C GLN A 764 -12.42 -28.04 7.87
N ILE A 765 -11.72 -28.14 9.00
CA ILE A 765 -10.40 -27.51 9.21
C ILE A 765 -9.42 -28.01 8.14
N ASP A 766 -9.31 -29.32 7.96
CA ASP A 766 -8.45 -29.92 6.94
C ASP A 766 -8.77 -29.40 5.54
N LYS A 767 -10.05 -29.36 5.20
CA LYS A 767 -10.51 -28.91 3.88
C LYS A 767 -10.26 -27.42 3.63
N LEU A 768 -10.40 -26.58 4.64
CA LEU A 768 -10.15 -25.14 4.54
C LEU A 768 -8.65 -24.85 4.42
N LEU A 769 -7.83 -25.45 5.29
CA LEU A 769 -6.40 -25.17 5.37
C LEU A 769 -5.58 -25.81 4.24
N ARG A 770 -5.94 -27.01 3.76
CA ARG A 770 -5.22 -27.68 2.64
C ARG A 770 -5.36 -26.96 1.29
N ARG A 771 -6.29 -26.00 1.16
CA ARG A 771 -6.43 -25.14 -0.03
C ARG A 771 -5.29 -24.14 -0.17
N ILE A 772 -4.73 -23.74 0.96
CA ILE A 772 -3.59 -22.85 1.01
C ILE A 772 -2.38 -23.69 0.56
N PRO A 773 -1.56 -23.20 -0.40
CA PRO A 773 -0.37 -23.89 -0.84
C PRO A 773 0.51 -24.30 0.35
N HIS A 774 1.00 -25.54 0.34
CA HIS A 774 1.89 -26.05 1.39
C HIS A 774 3.12 -25.17 1.58
N ARG A 775 3.74 -24.76 0.47
CA ARG A 775 4.83 -23.77 0.42
C ARG A 775 4.26 -22.46 -0.12
N ILE A 776 3.58 -21.73 0.75
CA ILE A 776 2.99 -20.41 0.43
C ILE A 776 4.10 -19.42 0.09
N ASN A 777 3.86 -18.58 -0.92
CA ASN A 777 4.76 -17.53 -1.31
C ASN A 777 3.94 -16.27 -1.56
N SER A 778 4.00 -15.33 -0.62
CA SER A 778 3.18 -14.11 -0.66
C SER A 778 4.02 -12.92 -0.25
N PRO A 779 3.92 -11.78 -0.97
CA PRO A 779 4.59 -10.56 -0.56
C PRO A 779 4.02 -10.00 0.76
N HIS A 780 2.77 -10.33 1.10
CA HIS A 780 2.04 -9.82 2.26
C HIS A 780 2.39 -10.58 3.54
N LEU A 781 3.06 -9.89 4.49
CA LEU A 781 3.46 -10.45 5.78
C LEU A 781 2.56 -10.05 6.94
N GLY A 782 1.58 -9.16 6.73
CA GLY A 782 0.64 -8.72 7.76
C GLY A 782 -0.15 -9.87 8.38
N PHE A 783 -0.66 -9.67 9.59
CA PHE A 783 -1.53 -10.62 10.27
C PHE A 783 -2.93 -10.63 9.65
N SER A 784 -3.47 -9.45 9.34
CA SER A 784 -4.84 -9.28 8.87
C SER A 784 -5.10 -9.82 7.46
N ASP A 785 -4.07 -9.80 6.62
CA ASP A 785 -4.13 -9.95 5.17
C ASP A 785 -2.92 -10.73 4.61
N GLY A 786 -2.01 -11.20 5.47
CA GLY A 786 -0.78 -11.88 5.07
C GLY A 786 -0.54 -13.22 5.76
N ILE A 787 0.69 -13.70 5.64
CA ILE A 787 1.06 -15.08 6.02
C ILE A 787 1.31 -15.26 7.52
N THR A 788 1.56 -14.21 8.29
CA THR A 788 1.78 -14.34 9.75
C THR A 788 0.51 -14.80 10.46
N GLY A 789 -0.65 -14.23 10.10
CA GLY A 789 -1.94 -14.69 10.61
C GLY A 789 -2.26 -16.14 10.23
N MET A 790 -1.83 -16.59 9.05
CA MET A 790 -1.93 -18.02 8.69
C MET A 790 -1.04 -18.90 9.55
N GLY A 791 0.19 -18.45 9.80
CA GLY A 791 1.14 -19.15 10.65
C GLY A 791 0.55 -19.40 12.04
N GLU A 792 -0.12 -18.41 12.63
CA GLU A 792 -0.81 -18.62 13.91
C GLU A 792 -1.96 -19.62 13.83
N VAL A 793 -2.77 -19.56 12.77
CA VAL A 793 -3.85 -20.53 12.57
C VAL A 793 -3.28 -21.95 12.45
N TYR A 794 -2.14 -22.12 11.78
CA TYR A 794 -1.45 -23.41 11.70
C TYR A 794 -0.89 -23.87 13.06
N LEU A 795 -0.26 -22.98 13.81
CA LEU A 795 0.22 -23.30 15.17
C LEU A 795 -0.94 -23.74 16.07
N GLN A 796 -2.09 -23.06 15.98
CA GLN A 796 -3.27 -23.43 16.74
C GLN A 796 -3.89 -24.73 16.25
N ALA A 797 -4.00 -24.95 14.94
CA ALA A 797 -4.51 -26.19 14.38
C ALA A 797 -3.64 -27.38 14.78
N HIS A 798 -2.31 -27.23 14.77
CA HIS A 798 -1.38 -28.24 15.29
C HIS A 798 -1.62 -28.52 16.77
N LYS A 799 -1.70 -27.47 17.61
CA LYS A 799 -1.94 -27.60 19.05
C LYS A 799 -3.23 -28.35 19.38
N VAL A 800 -4.30 -28.06 18.64
CA VAL A 800 -5.63 -28.61 18.91
C VAL A 800 -5.83 -29.99 18.28
N LEU A 801 -5.30 -30.24 17.09
CA LEU A 801 -5.53 -31.48 16.33
C LEU A 801 -4.41 -32.52 16.45
N GLY A 802 -3.19 -32.11 16.87
CA GLY A 802 -2.01 -32.98 16.92
C GLY A 802 -1.52 -33.45 15.55
N ILE A 803 -1.84 -32.72 14.47
CA ILE A 803 -1.42 -33.06 13.09
C ILE A 803 -0.13 -32.32 12.75
N GLU A 804 0.92 -33.07 12.38
CA GLU A 804 2.27 -32.53 12.09
C GLU A 804 2.33 -31.60 10.86
N GLU A 805 1.54 -31.85 9.82
CA GLU A 805 1.53 -31.01 8.62
C GLU A 805 1.26 -29.52 8.94
N TRP A 806 0.46 -29.22 9.97
CA TRP A 806 0.22 -27.85 10.39
C TRP A 806 1.48 -27.22 10.99
N LYS A 807 2.27 -27.98 11.75
CA LYS A 807 3.55 -27.52 12.25
C LYS A 807 4.53 -27.28 11.11
N GLU A 808 4.63 -28.20 10.16
CA GLU A 808 5.51 -28.08 8.99
C GLU A 808 5.20 -26.82 8.15
N ARG A 809 3.91 -26.49 7.99
CA ARG A 809 3.48 -25.26 7.30
C ARG A 809 3.79 -23.99 8.10
N ALA A 810 3.70 -24.01 9.42
CA ALA A 810 4.15 -22.91 10.26
C ALA A 810 5.68 -22.76 10.22
N ASP A 811 6.42 -23.85 10.15
CA ASP A 811 7.88 -23.87 10.00
C ASP A 811 8.30 -23.25 8.67
N TRP A 812 7.60 -23.57 7.59
CA TRP A 812 7.78 -22.93 6.29
C TRP A 812 7.60 -21.41 6.37
N ILE A 813 6.50 -20.92 6.96
CA ILE A 813 6.24 -19.48 7.10
C ILE A 813 7.32 -18.80 7.94
N THR A 814 7.77 -19.44 9.00
CA THR A 814 8.81 -18.90 9.89
C THR A 814 10.15 -18.77 9.16
N ASN A 815 10.61 -19.83 8.49
CA ASN A 815 11.82 -19.75 7.68
C ASN A 815 11.70 -18.72 6.54
N TYR A 816 10.53 -18.63 5.89
CA TYR A 816 10.26 -17.65 4.85
C TYR A 816 10.39 -16.20 5.36
N ILE A 817 9.90 -15.91 6.57
CA ILE A 817 10.02 -14.59 7.20
C ILE A 817 11.46 -14.27 7.58
N LEU A 818 12.19 -15.24 8.14
CA LEU A 818 13.59 -15.05 8.53
C LEU A 818 14.47 -14.67 7.33
N HIS A 819 14.23 -15.26 6.15
CA HIS A 819 14.97 -14.97 4.92
C HIS A 819 14.48 -13.74 4.14
N ARG A 820 13.54 -12.97 4.71
CA ARG A 820 13.08 -11.67 4.19
C ARG A 820 13.42 -10.50 5.11
N ALA A 821 14.18 -10.74 6.17
CA ALA A 821 14.61 -9.74 7.11
C ALA A 821 15.64 -8.80 6.49
N ILE A 822 15.37 -7.49 6.52
CA ILE A 822 16.25 -6.42 6.06
C ILE A 822 16.90 -5.79 7.30
N ARG A 823 18.22 -5.63 7.26
CA ARG A 823 18.98 -5.06 8.39
C ARG A 823 19.32 -3.61 8.05
N ASP A 824 19.00 -2.69 8.95
CA ASP A 824 19.42 -1.30 8.80
C ASP A 824 20.86 -1.09 9.29
N PRO A 825 21.53 0.02 8.91
CA PRO A 825 22.90 0.32 9.33
C PRO A 825 23.07 0.48 10.85
N THR A 826 22.00 0.73 11.60
CA THR A 826 22.06 0.79 13.07
C THR A 826 22.06 -0.60 13.70
N GLY A 827 21.86 -1.64 12.91
CA GLY A 827 21.71 -3.04 13.31
C GLY A 827 20.29 -3.43 13.70
N GLY A 828 19.31 -2.53 13.52
CA GLY A 828 17.88 -2.86 13.64
C GLY A 828 17.42 -3.71 12.46
N LEU A 829 16.35 -4.48 12.65
CA LEU A 829 15.81 -5.40 11.64
C LEU A 829 14.36 -5.07 11.35
N HIS A 830 13.96 -5.14 10.09
CA HIS A 830 12.60 -4.89 9.65
C HIS A 830 12.28 -5.69 8.38
N TRP A 831 11.02 -5.68 7.97
CA TRP A 831 10.52 -6.36 6.78
C TRP A 831 9.70 -5.39 5.93
N ALA A 832 9.83 -5.54 4.61
CA ALA A 832 8.82 -5.06 3.69
C ALA A 832 7.59 -5.98 3.81
N THR A 833 6.51 -5.48 4.42
CA THR A 833 5.32 -6.29 4.71
C THR A 833 4.33 -6.40 3.56
N ASP A 834 4.60 -5.73 2.44
CA ASP A 834 3.81 -5.71 1.22
C ASP A 834 4.71 -5.39 0.00
N THR A 835 4.12 -5.21 -1.17
CA THR A 835 4.84 -4.93 -2.42
C THR A 835 5.31 -3.48 -2.57
N SER A 836 4.88 -2.56 -1.70
CA SER A 836 5.25 -1.13 -1.77
C SER A 836 6.70 -0.87 -1.35
N GLY A 837 7.31 -1.79 -0.59
CA GLY A 837 8.64 -1.61 -0.01
C GLY A 837 8.71 -0.58 1.13
N LEU A 838 7.59 0.06 1.48
CA LEU A 838 7.52 0.95 2.63
C LEU A 838 7.49 0.15 3.95
N PHE A 839 7.91 0.77 5.04
CA PHE A 839 7.84 0.17 6.37
C PHE A 839 6.66 0.75 7.17
N SER A 840 6.03 -0.09 7.97
CA SER A 840 4.95 0.27 8.90
C SER A 840 5.23 -0.43 10.22
N ALA A 841 4.95 0.23 11.35
CA ALA A 841 5.07 -0.41 12.64
C ALA A 841 3.91 -1.39 12.90
N GLY A 842 2.69 -1.08 12.43
CA GLY A 842 1.40 -1.65 12.84
C GLY A 842 1.34 -3.15 13.19
N LEU A 843 0.56 -3.49 14.21
CA LEU A 843 0.41 -4.87 14.73
C LEU A 843 -0.29 -5.82 13.75
N MET A 844 -1.21 -5.34 12.94
CA MET A 844 -2.01 -6.18 12.04
C MET A 844 -1.49 -6.18 10.60
N SER A 845 -0.83 -5.11 10.14
CA SER A 845 -0.40 -4.95 8.74
C SER A 845 1.09 -4.60 8.57
N GLY A 846 1.81 -4.34 9.67
CA GLY A 846 3.19 -3.88 9.68
C GLY A 846 4.16 -4.86 10.34
N ASN A 847 5.33 -4.34 10.71
CA ASN A 847 6.41 -5.11 11.34
C ASN A 847 5.98 -5.72 12.67
N GLY A 848 5.07 -5.07 13.39
CA GLY A 848 4.49 -5.60 14.62
C GLY A 848 3.80 -6.95 14.43
N ALA A 849 3.16 -7.19 13.29
CA ALA A 849 2.56 -8.48 12.95
C ALA A 849 3.61 -9.59 12.89
N VAL A 850 4.75 -9.29 12.25
CA VAL A 850 5.85 -10.23 12.08
C VAL A 850 6.50 -10.55 13.42
N ILE A 851 6.79 -9.53 14.21
CA ILE A 851 7.38 -9.69 15.56
C ILE A 851 6.42 -10.50 16.44
N HIS A 852 5.12 -10.18 16.44
CA HIS A 852 4.11 -10.91 17.21
C HIS A 852 4.08 -12.40 16.83
N TYR A 853 4.04 -12.71 15.53
CA TYR A 853 4.04 -14.09 15.06
C TYR A 853 5.29 -14.85 15.48
N LEU A 854 6.48 -14.24 15.39
CA LEU A 854 7.73 -14.88 15.81
C LEU A 854 7.76 -15.14 17.33
N LEU A 855 7.23 -14.21 18.14
CA LEU A 855 7.03 -14.42 19.58
C LEU A 855 6.07 -15.59 19.84
N LYS A 856 4.95 -15.65 19.11
CA LYS A 856 3.96 -16.73 19.20
C LYS A 856 4.53 -18.07 18.78
N TYR A 857 5.41 -18.10 17.78
CA TYR A 857 6.10 -19.31 17.36
C TYR A 857 7.09 -19.81 18.44
N LEU A 858 7.80 -18.89 19.10
CA LEU A 858 8.67 -19.23 20.22
C LEU A 858 7.88 -19.78 21.41
N GLU A 859 6.84 -19.06 21.84
CA GLU A 859 6.09 -19.36 23.06
C GLU A 859 4.58 -19.49 22.76
N PRO A 860 4.14 -20.57 22.08
CA PRO A 860 2.76 -20.69 21.57
C PRO A 860 1.69 -20.76 22.65
N ASN A 861 2.07 -21.06 23.89
CA ASN A 861 1.16 -21.20 25.03
C ASN A 861 1.06 -19.95 25.91
N GLU A 862 2.04 -19.04 25.83
CA GLU A 862 2.11 -17.85 26.71
C GLU A 862 1.32 -16.67 26.15
N LEU A 863 1.11 -16.64 24.83
CA LEU A 863 0.37 -15.59 24.13
C LEU A 863 -1.05 -16.04 23.79
N ASN A 864 -2.00 -15.09 23.70
CA ASN A 864 -3.40 -15.36 23.35
C ASN A 864 -3.54 -15.90 21.91
N PHE A 865 -4.70 -16.49 21.60
CA PHE A 865 -5.06 -16.85 20.23
C PHE A 865 -6.54 -16.53 19.91
N PRO A 866 -6.81 -15.72 18.86
CA PRO A 866 -5.85 -14.93 18.09
C PRO A 866 -5.21 -13.83 18.98
N ILE A 867 -4.51 -12.85 18.41
CA ILE A 867 -3.72 -11.79 19.11
C ILE A 867 -4.30 -11.22 20.44
N PHE A 868 -5.63 -11.29 20.66
CA PHE A 868 -6.33 -10.74 21.83
C PHE A 868 -7.04 -11.79 22.68
#